data_AF-A0A7C4KP93-F1
#
_entry.id   AF-A0A7C4KP93-F1
#
_cell.length_a   1.000
_cell.length_b   1.000
_cell.length_c   1.000
_cell.angle_alpha   90.00
_cell.angle_beta   90.00
_cell.angle_gamma   90.00
#
_symmetry.space_group_name_H-M   'P 1'
#
loop_
_entity.id
_entity.type
_entity.pdbx_description
1 polymer ?
#
loop_
_entity_poly.entity_id
_entity_poly.type
_entity_poly.pdbx_seq_one_letter_code
_entity_poly.pdbx_strand_id
1 'polypeptide(L)'
;MKKLSKPYALLSVGVLIWGFAASGSEYRRFTTRETVGPAGANRYVTPANQILTPAGLHVLLPGTRPQALALSPDGKLLVVTGKTNALLVLDPRTGEHLQTVPMPSEKAIDPVPDPVSTHILAPDKSAQVSFTGLVFSPDGTRLYLANVNGSIKVFSVDKVGKVSALFTIGLPEVNAVGRKAEIPSGLAVSADGRRLYVVLNLSNQLAELDAYTGQWLRSWPVGVAPYDVRLQGHRAFVSNWGGRVPGTNDVTGPAGRGYEVRVDSVRYVANEGSVTVIDLAANRVEREIITGRHASGLALSPDGHYLCVANAADDTISVIDIRSGRLVENFSARQNPADLFGAAPNALTFGKNGRLYVCNGTQNAVAVFDFKPGRSTLLGYIPVGWYPGAIVYDNRRNTLYVANIKGIGSGAIYPAGQKEKFNSHQYLGSLSIIPAPTQAALQKMTRTVLQNMRYPLLREAARPPRPNMPPRPVPERVGEPSVFKHVVYIIKENRTYDQVLGDMPEGRGDPELCIFGEKITPNHHALAREFVLLDNTYCSGILSADGHQWTDTGITTDYMEKSFAGFPRSYPDGMEDDDIDALAYSPAGFIWDLVMGHGKTFRSYGEFAITEKFWMDKRRGPKPTWLDAYRQFMGLTNGIHISSRPAIESLRGHIATNTVGWDMDIPDVFRAAQFIRELKEFERIGEFPHLAMICLPNDHTSGTKANSPTPAAYMADNDLALGQIVEAISHSRFWKETCIFVIEDDPQNGWDHVSGYRTVCFVISPYTKRRAVVSTQYNHTSILRTIELILGLPPMNQLDATATPMFDCFAETPDFTPYTARPNNIPLDELNPPPKRVENALQRRYAQASLHLPLEQVDRCPEDLLNRILWHAMKGPDAPYPAWAVRLVDEKDDD
;
A
#
# COMPACT_ATOMS: atom_id res chain seq x y z
N MET A 1 -21.31 66.36 -27.75
CA MET A 1 -20.55 66.32 -26.48
C MET A 1 -20.35 64.87 -26.07
N LYS A 2 -19.09 64.43 -25.91
CA LYS A 2 -18.57 63.16 -25.30
C LYS A 2 -19.12 61.82 -25.86
N LYS A 3 -18.34 60.81 -26.24
CA LYS A 3 -16.94 60.56 -26.64
C LYS A 3 -16.99 59.14 -27.24
N LEU A 4 -16.17 58.87 -28.26
CA LEU A 4 -16.11 57.60 -29.00
C LEU A 4 -15.70 56.39 -28.13
N SER A 5 -16.27 55.21 -28.41
CA SER A 5 -15.69 53.91 -28.07
C SER A 5 -15.83 52.94 -29.26
N LYS A 6 -14.69 52.49 -29.79
CA LYS A 6 -14.59 51.41 -30.79
C LYS A 6 -14.75 50.05 -30.08
N PRO A 7 -15.33 49.02 -30.73
CA PRO A 7 -15.29 47.65 -30.21
C PRO A 7 -13.93 46.99 -30.51
N TYR A 8 -13.40 46.30 -29.50
CA TYR A 8 -12.22 45.45 -29.61
C TYR A 8 -12.58 44.15 -30.33
N ALA A 9 -11.75 43.78 -31.31
CA ALA A 9 -11.78 42.46 -31.94
C ALA A 9 -11.26 41.41 -30.95
N LEU A 10 -12.10 40.45 -30.58
CA LEU A 10 -11.71 39.22 -29.92
C LEU A 10 -11.07 38.29 -30.97
N LEU A 11 -9.75 38.14 -30.90
CA LEU A 11 -9.07 37.01 -31.53
C LEU A 11 -9.42 35.74 -30.74
N SER A 12 -10.33 34.95 -31.27
CA SER A 12 -10.57 33.58 -30.85
C SER A 12 -9.34 32.72 -31.20
N VAL A 13 -8.52 32.42 -30.19
CA VAL A 13 -7.49 31.38 -30.28
C VAL A 13 -8.22 30.04 -30.29
N GLY A 14 -8.28 29.41 -31.47
CA GLY A 14 -8.82 28.07 -31.62
C GLY A 14 -7.96 27.07 -30.84
N VAL A 15 -8.51 26.54 -29.75
CA VAL A 15 -8.00 25.32 -29.12
C VAL A 15 -8.30 24.17 -30.08
N LEU A 16 -7.26 23.66 -30.73
CA LEU A 16 -7.31 22.43 -31.50
C LEU A 16 -7.49 21.25 -30.53
N ILE A 17 -8.74 21.00 -30.16
CA ILE A 17 -9.15 19.74 -29.54
C ILE A 17 -8.95 18.67 -30.61
N TRP A 18 -7.90 17.88 -30.50
CA TRP A 18 -7.80 16.61 -31.22
C TRP A 18 -8.85 15.66 -30.63
N GLY A 19 -10.09 15.83 -31.08
CA GLY A 19 -11.13 14.83 -30.92
C GLY A 19 -10.75 13.62 -31.76
N PHE A 20 -10.20 12.59 -31.12
CA PHE A 20 -10.25 11.26 -31.73
C PHE A 20 -11.73 10.87 -31.82
N ALA A 21 -12.29 11.05 -33.02
CA ALA A 21 -13.53 10.40 -33.41
C ALA A 21 -13.34 8.90 -33.16
N ALA A 22 -14.22 8.33 -32.34
CA ALA A 22 -14.32 6.91 -32.13
C ALA A 22 -14.75 6.24 -33.44
N SER A 23 -13.80 5.98 -34.34
CA SER A 23 -13.94 4.86 -35.28
C SER A 23 -14.03 3.61 -34.43
N GLY A 24 -15.14 2.89 -34.48
CA GLY A 24 -15.42 1.72 -33.66
C GLY A 24 -14.27 0.72 -33.66
N SER A 25 -13.39 0.84 -32.66
CA SER A 25 -12.36 -0.15 -32.35
C SER A 25 -12.89 -0.98 -31.20
N GLU A 26 -12.97 -2.29 -31.40
CA GLU A 26 -13.28 -3.30 -30.40
C GLU A 26 -12.52 -3.03 -29.09
N TYR A 27 -13.17 -2.34 -28.15
CA TYR A 27 -12.79 -2.47 -26.75
C TYR A 27 -13.16 -3.89 -26.37
N ARG A 28 -12.15 -4.74 -26.15
CA ARG A 28 -12.35 -6.08 -25.60
C ARG A 28 -13.23 -5.94 -24.36
N ARG A 29 -14.34 -6.69 -24.29
CA ARG A 29 -15.10 -6.81 -23.03
C ARG A 29 -14.11 -7.28 -21.97
N PHE A 30 -13.98 -6.51 -20.88
CA PHE A 30 -13.20 -6.92 -19.72
C PHE A 30 -13.84 -8.20 -19.19
N THR A 31 -13.07 -9.28 -19.15
CA THR A 31 -13.50 -10.47 -18.43
C THR A 31 -13.36 -10.18 -16.94
N THR A 32 -14.41 -10.47 -16.19
CA THR A 32 -14.43 -10.30 -14.74
C THR A 32 -14.28 -11.64 -14.04
N ARG A 33 -13.94 -12.73 -14.72
CA ARG A 33 -13.81 -14.07 -14.11
C ARG A 33 -12.37 -14.60 -14.07
N GLU A 34 -11.41 -13.78 -14.48
CA GLU A 34 -10.00 -14.16 -14.37
C GLU A 34 -9.56 -14.17 -12.92
N THR A 35 -8.60 -15.03 -12.60
CA THR A 35 -7.91 -15.04 -11.32
C THR A 35 -6.74 -14.07 -11.35
N VAL A 36 -6.33 -13.60 -10.17
CA VAL A 36 -5.11 -12.78 -10.02
C VAL A 36 -3.88 -13.64 -10.32
N GLY A 37 -2.93 -13.08 -11.08
CA GLY A 37 -1.71 -13.76 -11.50
C GLY A 37 -1.52 -13.81 -13.03
N PRO A 38 -0.67 -14.72 -13.54
CA PRO A 38 -0.42 -14.90 -14.96
C PRO A 38 -1.69 -15.32 -15.73
N ALA A 39 -2.01 -14.61 -16.82
CA ALA A 39 -3.20 -14.86 -17.65
C ALA A 39 -2.87 -15.01 -19.15
N GLY A 40 -1.58 -15.12 -19.49
CA GLY A 40 -1.10 -15.34 -20.84
C GLY A 40 0.37 -14.96 -21.00
N ALA A 41 0.92 -15.16 -22.20
CA ALA A 41 2.28 -14.73 -22.50
C ALA A 41 2.41 -13.20 -22.36
N ASN A 42 3.21 -12.75 -21.39
CA ASN A 42 3.40 -11.33 -21.07
C ASN A 42 2.09 -10.58 -20.75
N ARG A 43 1.14 -11.27 -20.10
CA ARG A 43 -0.12 -10.71 -19.61
C ARG A 43 -0.44 -11.20 -18.21
N TYR A 44 -0.66 -10.26 -17.29
CA TYR A 44 -0.90 -10.54 -15.87
C TYR A 44 -2.12 -9.77 -15.37
N VAL A 45 -2.85 -10.33 -14.43
CA VAL A 45 -4.00 -9.73 -13.78
C VAL A 45 -3.63 -9.40 -12.34
N THR A 46 -3.80 -8.14 -11.96
CA THR A 46 -3.51 -7.65 -10.60
C THR A 46 -4.72 -7.83 -9.67
N PRO A 47 -4.53 -7.85 -8.34
CA PRO A 47 -5.63 -7.84 -7.38
C PRO A 47 -6.45 -6.54 -7.38
N ALA A 48 -6.04 -5.50 -8.11
CA ALA A 48 -6.75 -4.22 -8.23
C ALA A 48 -7.52 -4.06 -9.57
N ASN A 49 -7.98 -5.16 -10.17
CA ASN A 49 -8.68 -5.21 -11.48
C ASN A 49 -7.92 -4.56 -12.67
N GLN A 50 -6.61 -4.36 -12.58
CA GLN A 50 -5.78 -3.89 -13.69
C GLN A 50 -5.10 -5.06 -14.40
N ILE A 51 -4.81 -4.87 -15.68
CA ILE A 51 -4.02 -5.80 -16.50
C ILE A 51 -2.62 -5.23 -16.71
N LEU A 52 -1.60 -6.07 -16.69
CA LEU A 52 -0.24 -5.72 -17.07
C LEU A 52 0.11 -6.35 -18.41
N THR A 53 0.64 -5.55 -19.34
CA THR A 53 1.25 -6.04 -20.59
C THR A 53 2.53 -5.25 -20.89
N PRO A 54 3.61 -5.49 -20.12
CA PRO A 54 4.84 -4.69 -20.22
C PRO A 54 5.41 -4.67 -21.63
N ALA A 55 5.86 -3.50 -22.09
CA ALA A 55 6.60 -3.36 -23.35
C ALA A 55 8.09 -3.68 -23.16
N GLY A 56 8.76 -3.96 -24.28
CA GLY A 56 10.20 -4.22 -24.31
C GLY A 56 10.57 -5.58 -23.72
N LEU A 57 11.82 -5.71 -23.31
CA LEU A 57 12.28 -6.87 -22.57
C LEU A 57 11.89 -6.71 -21.11
N HIS A 58 11.24 -7.73 -20.56
CA HIS A 58 10.80 -7.75 -19.17
C HIS A 58 11.63 -8.79 -18.40
N VAL A 59 12.43 -8.33 -17.45
CA VAL A 59 13.31 -9.15 -16.63
C VAL A 59 12.68 -9.28 -15.25
N LEU A 60 12.39 -10.51 -14.83
CA LEU A 60 11.87 -10.75 -13.48
C LEU A 60 13.01 -10.78 -12.48
N LEU A 61 12.74 -10.25 -11.29
CA LEU A 61 13.66 -10.15 -10.18
C LEU A 61 13.00 -10.81 -8.96
N PRO A 62 13.02 -12.15 -8.87
CA PRO A 62 12.40 -12.88 -7.76
C PRO A 62 13.01 -12.49 -6.42
N GLY A 63 12.19 -12.44 -5.37
CA GLY A 63 12.63 -12.16 -4.00
C GLY A 63 12.98 -10.70 -3.74
N THR A 64 12.62 -9.77 -4.62
CA THR A 64 12.86 -8.34 -4.41
C THR A 64 11.69 -7.47 -4.89
N ARG A 65 11.53 -6.32 -4.23
CA ARG A 65 10.75 -5.18 -4.71
C ARG A 65 11.73 -4.09 -5.14
N PRO A 66 12.08 -3.95 -6.43
CA PRO A 66 13.17 -3.10 -6.87
C PRO A 66 12.77 -1.62 -6.78
N GLN A 67 13.43 -0.87 -5.90
CA GLN A 67 13.10 0.53 -5.60
C GLN A 67 14.11 1.52 -6.17
N ALA A 68 15.35 1.10 -6.42
CA ALA A 68 16.41 1.96 -6.92
C ALA A 68 17.19 1.26 -8.05
N LEU A 69 17.66 2.08 -8.99
CA LEU A 69 18.46 1.62 -10.11
C LEU A 69 19.52 2.64 -10.51
N ALA A 70 20.68 2.16 -10.93
CA ALA A 70 21.80 2.99 -11.36
C ALA A 70 22.47 2.38 -12.59
N LEU A 71 22.68 3.20 -13.63
CA LEU A 71 23.46 2.84 -14.81
C LEU A 71 24.88 3.36 -14.62
N SER A 72 25.89 2.53 -14.88
CA SER A 72 27.29 2.96 -14.81
C SER A 72 27.56 4.10 -15.81
N PRO A 73 28.48 5.04 -15.54
CA PRO A 73 28.80 6.13 -16.46
C PRO A 73 29.24 5.67 -17.86
N ASP A 74 29.86 4.49 -17.94
CA ASP A 74 30.24 3.84 -19.19
C ASP A 74 29.11 3.01 -19.85
N GLY A 75 27.95 2.94 -19.20
CA GLY A 75 26.76 2.23 -19.65
C GLY A 75 26.97 0.73 -19.81
N LYS A 76 27.95 0.11 -19.14
CA LYS A 76 28.19 -1.33 -19.20
C LYS A 76 27.49 -2.12 -18.10
N LEU A 77 27.17 -1.50 -16.98
CA LEU A 77 26.51 -2.15 -15.85
C LEU A 77 25.21 -1.44 -15.50
N LEU A 78 24.16 -2.21 -15.27
CA LEU A 78 22.93 -1.74 -14.66
C LEU A 78 22.80 -2.41 -13.31
N VAL A 79 22.71 -1.62 -12.24
CA VAL A 79 22.58 -2.13 -10.88
C VAL A 79 21.18 -1.83 -10.36
N VAL A 80 20.54 -2.84 -9.79
CA VAL A 80 19.19 -2.78 -9.23
C VAL A 80 19.22 -3.27 -7.78
N THR A 81 18.44 -2.64 -6.92
CA THR A 81 18.26 -3.06 -5.52
C THR A 81 16.86 -2.67 -5.03
N GLY A 82 16.47 -3.17 -3.87
CA GLY A 82 15.09 -3.14 -3.40
C GLY A 82 14.94 -3.70 -2.00
N LYS A 83 13.77 -4.30 -1.73
CA LYS A 83 13.54 -5.13 -0.53
C LYS A 83 14.35 -6.45 -0.63
N THR A 84 15.67 -6.35 -0.52
CA THR A 84 16.65 -7.43 -0.58
C THR A 84 17.97 -6.98 0.05
N ASN A 85 18.78 -7.92 0.54
CA ASN A 85 20.07 -7.67 1.18
C ASN A 85 21.27 -7.83 0.23
N ALA A 86 21.05 -7.53 -1.05
CA ALA A 86 22.07 -7.58 -2.09
C ALA A 86 21.84 -6.56 -3.21
N LEU A 87 22.91 -6.29 -3.97
CA LEU A 87 22.80 -5.65 -5.28
C LEU A 87 22.67 -6.71 -6.36
N LEU A 88 21.81 -6.45 -7.34
CA LEU A 88 21.71 -7.22 -8.58
C LEU A 88 22.39 -6.42 -9.69
N VAL A 89 23.49 -6.94 -10.22
CA VAL A 89 24.23 -6.37 -11.35
C VAL A 89 23.79 -7.09 -12.62
N LEU A 90 23.30 -6.34 -13.60
CA LEU A 90 22.73 -6.83 -14.83
C LEU A 90 23.46 -6.26 -16.05
N ASP A 91 23.49 -7.01 -17.15
CA ASP A 91 23.88 -6.48 -18.45
C ASP A 91 22.75 -5.56 -18.97
N PRO A 92 23.02 -4.26 -19.24
CA PRO A 92 21.99 -3.33 -19.70
C PRO A 92 21.38 -3.70 -21.07
N ARG A 93 22.04 -4.50 -21.90
CA ARG A 93 21.58 -4.89 -23.24
C ARG A 93 20.61 -6.06 -23.18
N THR A 94 20.93 -7.07 -22.37
CA THR A 94 20.22 -8.36 -22.36
C THR A 94 19.38 -8.55 -21.11
N GLY A 95 19.57 -7.73 -20.09
CA GLY A 95 18.96 -7.95 -18.77
C GLY A 95 19.53 -9.16 -18.04
N GLU A 96 20.58 -9.79 -18.56
CA GLU A 96 21.19 -10.97 -17.97
C GLU A 96 21.78 -10.63 -16.61
N HIS A 97 21.53 -11.50 -15.62
CA HIS A 97 22.10 -11.37 -14.30
C HIS A 97 23.60 -11.72 -14.31
N LEU A 98 24.44 -10.71 -14.08
CA LEU A 98 25.90 -10.83 -14.06
C LEU A 98 26.43 -11.17 -12.66
N GLN A 99 25.87 -10.54 -11.62
CA GLN A 99 26.37 -10.68 -10.26
C GLN A 99 25.30 -10.38 -9.20
N THR A 100 25.27 -11.19 -8.14
CA THR A 100 24.65 -10.82 -6.85
C THR A 100 25.76 -10.38 -5.90
N VAL A 101 25.70 -9.14 -5.42
CA VAL A 101 26.74 -8.58 -4.52
C VAL A 101 26.15 -8.44 -3.12
N PRO A 102 26.71 -9.12 -2.10
CA PRO A 102 26.22 -9.00 -0.73
C PRO A 102 26.52 -7.61 -0.16
N MET A 103 25.70 -7.16 0.79
CA MET A 103 25.89 -5.88 1.47
C MET A 103 27.13 -5.93 2.40
N PRO A 104 27.98 -4.88 2.42
CA PRO A 104 29.09 -4.80 3.37
C PRO A 104 28.56 -4.77 4.82
N SER A 105 29.32 -5.41 5.71
CA SER A 105 29.02 -5.47 7.14
C SER A 105 28.98 -4.07 7.77
N GLU A 106 28.13 -3.86 8.76
CA GLU A 106 28.16 -2.64 9.60
C GLU A 106 29.50 -2.46 10.34
N LYS A 107 30.27 -3.55 10.53
CA LYS A 107 31.59 -3.50 11.19
C LYS A 107 32.75 -3.19 10.23
N ALA A 108 32.51 -3.16 8.92
CA ALA A 108 33.54 -2.82 7.93
C ALA A 108 33.66 -1.29 7.85
N ILE A 109 34.58 -0.70 8.61
CA ILE A 109 34.79 0.75 8.74
C ILE A 109 36.19 1.10 8.20
N ASP A 110 36.28 2.07 7.28
CA ASP A 110 37.50 2.67 6.66
C ASP A 110 38.33 1.71 5.74
N PRO A 111 39.14 2.20 4.77
CA PRO A 111 39.50 1.41 3.60
C PRO A 111 40.58 0.39 3.94
N VAL A 112 40.18 -0.87 4.07
CA VAL A 112 41.11 -1.98 3.83
C VAL A 112 41.49 -1.88 2.34
N PRO A 113 42.79 -1.71 1.99
CA PRO A 113 43.20 -1.43 0.61
C PRO A 113 42.94 -2.58 -0.37
N ASP A 114 42.66 -3.78 0.15
CA ASP A 114 42.39 -4.96 -0.64
C ASP A 114 40.95 -5.46 -0.45
N PRO A 115 40.28 -5.94 -1.51
CA PRO A 115 38.99 -6.59 -1.38
C PRO A 115 39.11 -7.76 -0.40
N VAL A 116 38.40 -7.66 0.73
CA VAL A 116 38.33 -8.73 1.72
C VAL A 116 37.72 -9.96 1.05
N SER A 117 38.38 -11.11 1.18
CA SER A 117 37.89 -12.41 0.68
C SER A 117 36.41 -12.60 1.02
N THR A 118 35.62 -13.05 0.03
CA THR A 118 34.20 -13.39 0.20
C THR A 118 33.95 -14.44 1.28
N HIS A 119 34.99 -15.19 1.71
CA HIS A 119 34.94 -16.17 2.79
C HIS A 119 35.04 -15.57 4.21
N ILE A 120 35.31 -14.27 4.34
CA ILE A 120 35.54 -13.57 5.64
C ILE A 120 34.43 -12.53 5.93
N LEU A 121 33.60 -12.20 4.94
CA LEU A 121 32.49 -11.26 5.11
C LEU A 121 31.40 -11.91 5.99
N ALA A 122 31.08 -11.27 7.11
CA ALA A 122 29.78 -11.42 7.77
C ALA A 122 28.83 -10.38 7.14
N PRO A 123 28.18 -10.70 5.99
CA PRO A 123 27.38 -9.74 5.25
C PRO A 123 26.24 -9.22 6.11
N ASP A 124 25.86 -7.96 5.88
CA ASP A 124 24.70 -7.40 6.54
C ASP A 124 23.42 -7.94 5.89
N LYS A 125 22.86 -8.99 6.50
CA LYS A 125 21.62 -9.63 6.04
C LYS A 125 20.37 -8.77 6.29
N SER A 126 20.47 -7.71 7.10
CA SER A 126 19.37 -6.82 7.46
C SER A 126 19.33 -5.55 6.60
N ALA A 127 20.41 -5.23 5.90
CA ALA A 127 20.49 -4.07 5.03
C ALA A 127 19.52 -4.18 3.85
N GLN A 128 18.83 -3.07 3.57
CA GLN A 128 17.93 -2.93 2.44
C GLN A 128 18.00 -1.47 1.96
N VAL A 129 17.73 -1.24 0.68
CA VAL A 129 17.62 0.15 0.20
C VAL A 129 16.46 0.85 0.93
N SER A 130 16.65 2.12 1.23
CA SER A 130 15.61 3.01 1.73
C SER A 130 14.58 3.34 0.63
N PHE A 131 13.89 4.48 0.74
CA PHE A 131 12.88 4.91 -0.25
C PHE A 131 13.46 5.15 -1.66
N THR A 132 14.74 5.53 -1.72
CA THR A 132 15.59 5.65 -2.91
C THR A 132 17.07 5.64 -2.48
N GLY A 133 18.00 5.95 -3.38
CA GLY A 133 19.42 6.19 -3.05
C GLY A 133 20.36 5.10 -3.53
N LEU A 134 20.65 5.10 -4.83
CA LEU A 134 21.69 4.28 -5.45
C LEU A 134 22.40 5.12 -6.53
N VAL A 135 23.71 5.35 -6.39
CA VAL A 135 24.44 6.24 -7.31
C VAL A 135 25.89 5.82 -7.51
N PHE A 136 26.36 5.82 -8.76
CA PHE A 136 27.78 5.65 -9.09
C PHE A 136 28.55 6.93 -8.83
N SER A 137 29.83 6.82 -8.47
CA SER A 137 30.77 7.93 -8.61
C SER A 137 30.88 8.35 -10.09
N PRO A 138 31.22 9.62 -10.39
CA PRO A 138 31.32 10.09 -11.79
C PRO A 138 32.32 9.32 -12.65
N ASP A 139 33.39 8.81 -12.05
CA ASP A 139 34.40 7.98 -12.70
C ASP A 139 33.98 6.50 -12.86
N GLY A 140 32.86 6.11 -12.25
CA GLY A 140 32.32 4.75 -12.28
C GLY A 140 33.04 3.74 -11.39
N THR A 141 34.01 4.17 -10.57
CA THR A 141 34.83 3.26 -9.75
C THR A 141 34.20 2.88 -8.41
N ARG A 142 33.19 3.61 -7.96
CA ARG A 142 32.43 3.37 -6.73
C ARG A 142 30.93 3.43 -6.96
N LEU A 143 30.19 2.75 -6.09
CA LEU A 143 28.74 2.78 -6.00
C LEU A 143 28.34 2.96 -4.54
N TYR A 144 27.37 3.83 -4.29
CA TYR A 144 26.86 4.15 -2.96
C TYR A 144 25.37 3.81 -2.87
N LEU A 145 24.97 3.18 -1.77
CA LEU A 145 23.58 2.79 -1.49
C LEU A 145 23.14 3.32 -0.13
N ALA A 146 21.98 3.97 -0.08
CA ALA A 146 21.36 4.42 1.16
C ALA A 146 20.63 3.25 1.84
N ASN A 147 21.16 2.80 2.98
CA ASN A 147 20.58 1.72 3.76
C ASN A 147 19.56 2.29 4.75
N VAL A 148 18.33 1.77 4.72
CA VAL A 148 17.23 2.23 5.58
C VAL A 148 17.58 2.18 7.07
N ASN A 149 18.57 1.36 7.48
CA ASN A 149 19.00 1.19 8.86
C ASN A 149 20.11 2.16 9.31
N GLY A 150 20.26 3.32 8.66
CA GLY A 150 21.12 4.41 9.16
C GLY A 150 22.58 4.35 8.69
N SER A 151 22.84 3.82 7.50
CA SER A 151 24.19 3.76 6.94
C SER A 151 24.21 3.93 5.42
N ILE A 152 25.39 4.22 4.85
CA ILE A 152 25.64 4.16 3.41
C ILE A 152 26.54 2.97 3.11
N LYS A 153 26.08 2.06 2.25
CA LYS A 153 26.88 0.91 1.79
C LYS A 153 27.72 1.33 0.59
N VAL A 154 29.01 1.02 0.63
CA VAL A 154 29.98 1.42 -0.41
C VAL A 154 30.53 0.18 -1.11
N PHE A 155 30.57 0.25 -2.44
CA PHE A 155 31.08 -0.81 -3.30
C PHE A 155 32.14 -0.26 -4.25
N SER A 156 33.11 -1.10 -4.61
CA SER A 156 34.07 -0.83 -5.69
C SER A 156 33.62 -1.47 -6.99
N VAL A 157 34.07 -0.88 -8.10
CA VAL A 157 33.85 -1.38 -9.46
C VAL A 157 35.21 -1.40 -10.15
N ASP A 158 35.68 -2.58 -10.51
CA ASP A 158 36.98 -2.71 -11.16
C ASP A 158 36.90 -2.44 -12.68
N LYS A 159 38.07 -2.47 -13.35
CA LYS A 159 38.17 -2.19 -14.78
C LYS A 159 37.46 -3.20 -15.68
N VAL A 160 37.20 -4.42 -15.18
CA VAL A 160 36.46 -5.46 -15.91
C VAL A 160 34.96 -5.44 -15.59
N GLY A 161 34.52 -4.54 -14.70
CA GLY A 161 33.12 -4.35 -14.34
C GLY A 161 32.65 -5.24 -13.20
N LYS A 162 33.56 -5.88 -12.44
CA LYS A 162 33.19 -6.63 -11.25
C LYS A 162 32.90 -5.67 -10.10
N VAL A 163 31.73 -5.84 -9.47
CA VAL A 163 31.32 -5.05 -8.31
C VAL A 163 31.68 -5.82 -7.03
N SER A 164 32.29 -5.16 -6.05
CA SER A 164 32.67 -5.79 -4.78
C SER A 164 32.29 -4.91 -3.59
N ALA A 165 31.78 -5.52 -2.52
CA ALA A 165 31.55 -4.82 -1.26
C ALA A 165 32.87 -4.23 -0.73
N LEU A 166 32.84 -2.98 -0.30
CA LEU A 166 34.04 -2.26 0.16
C LEU A 166 33.97 -1.99 1.68
N PHE A 167 33.12 -1.06 2.11
CA PHE A 167 32.92 -0.72 3.52
C PHE A 167 31.54 -0.07 3.73
N THR A 168 31.21 0.25 4.98
CA THR A 168 29.99 0.94 5.39
C THR A 168 30.33 2.28 6.02
N ILE A 169 29.61 3.35 5.63
CA ILE A 169 29.66 4.65 6.29
C ILE A 169 28.47 4.72 7.26
N GLY A 170 28.75 4.68 8.55
CA GLY A 170 27.72 4.87 9.58
C GLY A 170 27.24 6.33 9.64
N LEU A 171 25.94 6.53 9.79
CA LEU A 171 25.37 7.86 10.01
C LEU A 171 25.11 8.11 11.50
N PRO A 172 25.12 9.37 11.96
CA PRO A 172 24.76 9.69 13.34
C PRO A 172 23.36 9.16 13.71
N GLU A 173 23.22 8.67 14.94
CA GLU A 173 21.90 8.31 15.48
C GLU A 173 21.02 9.57 15.60
N VAL A 174 19.72 9.38 15.35
CA VAL A 174 18.66 10.35 15.55
C VAL A 174 17.86 9.84 16.75
N ASN A 175 17.80 10.61 17.84
CA ASN A 175 17.04 10.20 19.03
C ASN A 175 15.53 10.47 18.85
N ALA A 176 14.95 9.94 17.77
CA ALA A 176 13.52 10.05 17.48
C ALA A 176 12.71 9.04 18.32
N VAL A 177 11.40 9.28 18.44
CA VAL A 177 10.51 8.40 19.22
C VAL A 177 10.48 7.02 18.58
N GLY A 178 10.79 5.98 19.36
CA GLY A 178 10.75 4.58 18.90
C GLY A 178 11.82 4.19 17.87
N ARG A 179 12.78 5.08 17.53
CA ARG A 179 13.82 4.79 16.54
C ARG A 179 15.09 5.62 16.76
N LYS A 180 16.24 4.93 16.82
CA LYS A 180 17.58 5.55 16.92
C LYS A 180 18.28 5.77 15.58
N ALA A 181 18.09 4.87 14.62
CA ALA A 181 18.79 4.93 13.35
C ALA A 181 18.19 6.03 12.45
N GLU A 182 19.05 6.78 11.76
CA GLU A 182 18.63 7.65 10.66
C GLU A 182 17.98 6.84 9.52
N ILE A 183 17.26 7.53 8.64
CA ILE A 183 16.71 6.99 7.40
C ILE A 183 17.36 7.78 6.25
N PRO A 184 18.55 7.38 5.75
CA PRO A 184 19.11 7.99 4.55
C PRO A 184 18.25 7.64 3.34
N SER A 185 18.16 8.52 2.34
CA SER A 185 17.38 8.28 1.12
C SER A 185 18.17 8.74 -0.12
N GLY A 186 17.74 9.78 -0.82
CA GLY A 186 18.41 10.30 -2.01
C GLY A 186 19.91 10.57 -1.82
N LEU A 187 20.69 10.23 -2.86
CA LEU A 187 22.13 10.41 -2.89
C LEU A 187 22.56 11.19 -4.13
N ALA A 188 23.53 12.09 -3.98
CA ALA A 188 24.23 12.72 -5.10
C ALA A 188 25.73 12.80 -4.84
N VAL A 189 26.53 12.63 -5.88
CA VAL A 189 28.00 12.77 -5.81
C VAL A 189 28.40 14.05 -6.56
N SER A 190 29.33 14.82 -5.99
CA SER A 190 29.88 15.99 -6.68
C SER A 190 30.55 15.59 -7.99
N ALA A 191 30.61 16.52 -8.96
CA ALA A 191 31.18 16.26 -10.28
C ALA A 191 32.66 15.82 -10.25
N ASP A 192 33.42 16.25 -9.23
CA ASP A 192 34.81 15.84 -9.00
C ASP A 192 34.95 14.52 -8.23
N GLY A 193 33.84 13.90 -7.81
CA GLY A 193 33.82 12.64 -7.07
C GLY A 193 34.21 12.74 -5.59
N ARG A 194 34.49 13.94 -5.07
CA ARG A 194 35.04 14.12 -3.70
C ARG A 194 34.01 14.24 -2.60
N ARG A 195 32.77 14.59 -2.93
CA ARG A 195 31.69 14.84 -1.96
C ARG A 195 30.51 13.94 -2.24
N LEU A 196 29.98 13.35 -1.18
CA LEU A 196 28.73 12.61 -1.18
C LEU A 196 27.69 13.43 -0.41
N TYR A 197 26.57 13.73 -1.06
CA TYR A 197 25.43 14.40 -0.48
C TYR A 197 24.37 13.35 -0.14
N VAL A 198 23.94 13.34 1.11
CA VAL A 198 23.03 12.34 1.65
C VAL A 198 21.80 13.04 2.21
N VAL A 199 20.63 12.71 1.66
CA VAL A 199 19.35 13.09 2.23
C VAL A 199 19.10 12.27 3.48
N LEU A 200 18.85 12.94 4.59
CA LEU A 200 18.53 12.35 5.89
C LEU A 200 17.05 12.58 6.19
N ASN A 201 16.23 11.57 5.90
CA ASN A 201 14.78 11.69 5.89
C ASN A 201 14.19 11.89 7.29
N LEU A 202 14.73 11.23 8.31
CA LEU A 202 14.18 11.31 9.66
C LEU A 202 14.54 12.64 10.30
N SER A 203 15.81 13.05 10.23
CA SER A 203 16.28 14.31 10.83
C SER A 203 15.95 15.58 10.02
N ASN A 204 15.35 15.45 8.83
CA ASN A 204 15.05 16.56 7.92
C ASN A 204 16.31 17.37 7.57
N GLN A 205 17.37 16.68 7.11
CA GLN A 205 18.65 17.31 6.74
C GLN A 205 19.15 16.86 5.37
N LEU A 206 19.99 17.69 4.76
CA LEU A 206 20.97 17.27 3.76
C LEU A 206 22.36 17.27 4.41
N ALA A 207 23.07 16.14 4.38
CA ALA A 207 24.45 16.04 4.82
C ALA A 207 25.44 16.05 3.65
N GLU A 208 26.60 16.68 3.85
CA GLU A 208 27.76 16.57 2.97
C GLU A 208 28.85 15.76 3.68
N LEU A 209 29.27 14.67 3.04
CA LEU A 209 30.33 13.78 3.49
C LEU A 209 31.50 13.80 2.49
N ASP A 210 32.70 13.49 2.96
CA ASP A 210 33.77 13.08 2.06
C ASP A 210 33.41 11.73 1.41
N ALA A 211 33.40 11.67 0.08
CA ALA A 211 32.96 10.48 -0.65
C ALA A 211 33.91 9.28 -0.47
N TYR A 212 35.18 9.54 -0.13
CA TYR A 212 36.19 8.50 -0.03
C TYR A 212 36.25 7.88 1.36
N THR A 213 36.21 8.71 2.39
CA THR A 213 36.36 8.32 3.80
C THR A 213 35.03 8.24 4.55
N GLY A 214 33.96 8.84 4.01
CA GLY A 214 32.69 8.99 4.71
C GLY A 214 32.71 10.04 5.84
N GLN A 215 33.79 10.81 5.97
CA GLN A 215 33.90 11.84 7.00
C GLN A 215 32.77 12.87 6.86
N TRP A 216 32.05 13.12 7.95
CA TRP A 216 31.05 14.17 8.02
C TRP A 216 31.68 15.57 7.90
N LEU A 217 31.22 16.38 6.94
CA LEU A 217 31.75 17.72 6.72
C LEU A 217 30.81 18.80 7.26
N ARG A 218 29.52 18.72 6.91
CA ARG A 218 28.47 19.68 7.33
C ARG A 218 27.08 19.18 6.94
N SER A 219 26.04 19.88 7.39
CA SER A 219 24.65 19.64 6.98
C SER A 219 23.82 20.92 6.92
N TRP A 220 22.66 20.83 6.28
CA TRP A 220 21.66 21.89 6.20
C TRP A 220 20.26 21.36 6.53
N PRO A 221 19.44 22.15 7.26
CA PRO A 221 18.04 21.81 7.45
C PRO A 221 17.28 21.92 6.13
N VAL A 222 16.35 21.00 5.92
CA VAL A 222 15.45 20.96 4.76
C VAL A 222 13.99 20.81 5.24
N GLY A 223 13.06 20.66 4.29
CA GLY A 223 11.66 20.37 4.58
C GLY A 223 11.46 19.00 5.25
N VAL A 224 10.19 18.65 5.50
CA VAL A 224 9.82 17.45 6.24
C VAL A 224 9.84 16.21 5.34
N ALA A 225 10.44 15.13 5.83
CA ALA A 225 10.60 13.86 5.13
C ALA A 225 11.27 14.05 3.73
N PRO A 226 12.51 14.57 3.68
CA PRO A 226 13.22 14.77 2.42
C PRO A 226 13.45 13.44 1.69
N TYR A 227 13.31 13.44 0.37
CA TYR A 227 13.28 12.25 -0.47
C TYR A 227 14.50 12.12 -1.38
N ASP A 228 14.68 13.03 -2.34
CA ASP A 228 15.73 12.97 -3.37
C ASP A 228 16.60 14.24 -3.37
N VAL A 229 17.81 14.16 -3.93
CA VAL A 229 18.72 15.31 -4.08
C VAL A 229 19.35 15.36 -5.47
N ARG A 230 19.39 16.57 -6.06
CA ARG A 230 20.11 16.87 -7.30
C ARG A 230 21.04 18.05 -7.14
N LEU A 231 22.23 17.96 -7.76
CA LEU A 231 23.22 19.02 -7.80
C LEU A 231 23.19 19.73 -9.14
N GLN A 232 23.25 21.07 -9.13
CA GLN A 232 23.46 21.88 -10.32
C GLN A 232 24.38 23.07 -9.99
N GLY A 233 25.61 23.03 -10.49
CA GLY A 233 26.63 24.03 -10.17
C GLY A 233 26.94 24.06 -8.67
N HIS A 234 26.79 25.22 -8.04
CA HIS A 234 27.00 25.42 -6.59
C HIS A 234 25.73 25.18 -5.76
N ARG A 235 24.66 24.66 -6.35
CA ARG A 235 23.38 24.44 -5.67
C ARG A 235 23.03 22.98 -5.52
N ALA A 236 22.42 22.65 -4.38
CA ALA A 236 21.69 21.41 -4.17
C ALA A 236 20.18 21.70 -4.09
N PHE A 237 19.39 20.78 -4.66
CA PHE A 237 17.93 20.79 -4.63
C PHE A 237 17.47 19.51 -3.96
N VAL A 238 16.71 19.64 -2.87
CA VAL A 238 16.21 18.51 -2.08
C VAL A 238 14.70 18.51 -2.13
N SER A 239 14.08 17.44 -2.60
CA SER A 239 12.62 17.30 -2.57
C SER A 239 12.15 16.83 -1.20
N ASN A 240 11.01 17.33 -0.74
CA ASN A 240 10.44 17.04 0.58
C ASN A 240 9.01 16.54 0.44
N TRP A 241 8.75 15.31 0.87
CA TRP A 241 7.42 14.71 0.76
C TRP A 241 6.38 15.48 1.54
N GLY A 242 6.69 15.84 2.79
CA GLY A 242 5.81 16.56 3.70
C GLY A 242 5.88 18.08 3.59
N GLY A 243 6.60 18.59 2.59
CA GLY A 243 6.69 20.01 2.33
C GLY A 243 7.60 20.76 3.31
N ARG A 244 7.25 22.00 3.61
CA ARG A 244 8.04 22.85 4.50
C ARG A 244 7.79 22.44 5.95
N VAL A 245 8.73 22.79 6.82
CA VAL A 245 8.52 22.64 8.27
C VAL A 245 7.31 23.48 8.69
N PRO A 246 6.31 22.90 9.39
CA PRO A 246 5.14 23.64 9.85
C PRO A 246 5.49 24.84 10.74
N GLY A 247 4.79 25.95 10.55
CA GLY A 247 4.84 27.10 11.44
C GLY A 247 3.84 26.98 12.59
N THR A 248 3.92 27.89 13.57
CA THR A 248 3.09 27.84 14.80
C THR A 248 1.58 27.96 14.57
N ASN A 249 1.14 28.47 13.42
CA ASN A 249 -0.26 28.71 13.08
C ASN A 249 -0.79 27.72 12.03
N ASP A 250 0.04 26.75 11.62
CA ASP A 250 -0.38 25.73 10.68
C ASP A 250 -1.20 24.65 11.38
N VAL A 251 -2.15 24.06 10.66
CA VAL A 251 -2.79 22.82 11.09
C VAL A 251 -1.81 21.69 10.83
N THR A 252 -1.47 20.94 11.87
CA THR A 252 -0.49 19.85 11.79
C THR A 252 -1.12 18.49 12.08
N GLY A 253 -0.48 17.45 11.56
CA GLY A 253 -0.76 16.06 11.88
C GLY A 253 0.55 15.27 12.02
N PRO A 254 0.54 14.12 12.71
CA PRO A 254 1.71 13.27 12.85
C PRO A 254 2.25 12.78 11.50
N ALA A 255 3.57 12.59 11.43
CA ALA A 255 4.30 12.08 10.25
C ALA A 255 5.31 10.99 10.64
N GLY A 256 4.93 10.15 11.61
CA GLY A 256 5.75 9.09 12.17
C GLY A 256 6.92 9.56 13.07
N ARG A 257 7.31 8.70 14.02
CA ARG A 257 8.44 8.87 14.97
C ARG A 257 8.50 10.23 15.71
N GLY A 258 7.35 10.87 15.95
CA GLY A 258 7.23 12.13 16.69
C GLY A 258 7.47 13.40 15.86
N TYR A 259 7.45 13.30 14.52
CA TYR A 259 7.46 14.47 13.63
C TYR A 259 6.05 14.86 13.19
N GLU A 260 5.90 16.10 12.72
CA GLU A 260 4.64 16.64 12.22
C GLU A 260 4.79 17.23 10.82
N VAL A 261 3.70 17.19 10.05
CA VAL A 261 3.56 17.82 8.73
C VAL A 261 2.33 18.72 8.71
N ARG A 262 2.28 19.63 7.73
CA ARG A 262 1.08 20.43 7.48
C ARG A 262 0.01 19.53 6.86
N VAL A 263 -1.21 19.67 7.37
CA VAL A 263 -2.37 18.92 6.90
C VAL A 263 -3.52 19.85 6.54
N ASP A 264 -4.46 19.36 5.73
CA ASP A 264 -5.69 20.10 5.47
C ASP A 264 -6.60 20.05 6.71
N SER A 265 -7.35 21.14 6.96
CA SER A 265 -8.14 21.30 8.19
C SER A 265 -9.44 20.49 8.21
N VAL A 266 -9.71 19.68 7.19
CA VAL A 266 -10.95 18.90 7.07
C VAL A 266 -10.66 17.42 7.21
N ARG A 267 -9.77 16.89 6.36
CA ARG A 267 -9.43 15.46 6.30
C ARG A 267 -8.19 15.11 7.11
N TYR A 268 -7.38 16.10 7.49
CA TYR A 268 -6.10 15.89 8.19
C TYR A 268 -5.10 15.04 7.40
N VAL A 269 -5.12 15.16 6.07
CA VAL A 269 -4.15 14.54 5.15
C VAL A 269 -3.04 15.55 4.83
N ALA A 270 -1.80 15.07 4.64
CA ALA A 270 -0.68 15.92 4.25
C ALA A 270 -1.02 16.76 3.00
N ASN A 271 -0.84 18.08 3.09
CA ASN A 271 -1.42 19.01 2.12
C ASN A 271 -0.40 19.80 1.28
N GLU A 272 0.88 19.51 1.41
CA GLU A 272 1.93 20.16 0.62
C GLU A 272 3.14 19.25 0.36
N GLY A 273 3.92 19.62 -0.65
CA GLY A 273 5.29 19.15 -0.87
C GLY A 273 6.16 20.36 -1.21
N SER A 274 7.49 20.18 -1.21
CA SER A 274 8.38 21.30 -1.49
C SER A 274 9.76 20.87 -2.02
N VAL A 275 10.54 21.85 -2.47
CA VAL A 275 11.96 21.71 -2.78
C VAL A 275 12.77 22.73 -1.98
N THR A 276 13.69 22.24 -1.15
CA THR A 276 14.70 23.08 -0.49
C THR A 276 15.86 23.35 -1.46
N VAL A 277 16.23 24.61 -1.63
CA VAL A 277 17.39 25.04 -2.44
C VAL A 277 18.51 25.49 -1.51
N ILE A 278 19.69 24.89 -1.65
CA ILE A 278 20.87 25.15 -0.82
C ILE A 278 21.98 25.72 -1.69
N ASP A 279 22.59 26.82 -1.25
CA ASP A 279 23.84 27.36 -1.80
C ASP A 279 25.02 26.70 -1.07
N LEU A 280 25.66 25.76 -1.75
CA LEU A 280 26.77 24.98 -1.21
C LEU A 280 28.04 25.83 -1.03
N ALA A 281 28.20 26.87 -1.84
CA ALA A 281 29.36 27.77 -1.79
C ALA A 281 29.20 28.80 -0.65
N ALA A 282 28.01 29.40 -0.51
CA ALA A 282 27.70 30.32 0.58
C ALA A 282 27.34 29.61 1.90
N ASN A 283 27.27 28.27 1.89
CA ASN A 283 26.95 27.44 3.05
C ASN A 283 25.62 27.82 3.73
N ARG A 284 24.54 27.99 2.95
CA ARG A 284 23.23 28.38 3.49
C ARG A 284 22.07 27.79 2.68
N VAL A 285 20.94 27.60 3.35
CA VAL A 285 19.66 27.39 2.67
C VAL A 285 19.26 28.71 1.99
N GLU A 286 19.08 28.70 0.67
CA GLU A 286 18.65 29.89 -0.08
C GLU A 286 17.16 30.14 0.07
N ARG A 287 16.34 29.08 -0.08
CA ARG A 287 14.88 29.15 -0.05
C ARG A 287 14.23 27.77 -0.05
N GLU A 288 12.96 27.77 0.33
CA GLU A 288 12.03 26.66 0.18
C GLU A 288 11.01 27.01 -0.91
N ILE A 289 10.79 26.11 -1.87
CA ILE A 289 9.82 26.31 -2.97
C ILE A 289 8.70 25.30 -2.81
N ILE A 290 7.47 25.77 -2.58
CA ILE A 290 6.29 24.90 -2.50
C ILE A 290 5.95 24.33 -3.89
N THR A 291 5.70 23.03 -3.93
CA THR A 291 5.32 22.26 -5.12
C THR A 291 3.96 21.59 -4.89
N GLY A 292 3.62 20.58 -5.70
CA GLY A 292 2.55 19.67 -5.34
C GLY A 292 2.94 18.73 -4.19
N ARG A 293 1.94 18.06 -3.62
CA ARG A 293 2.04 17.08 -2.53
C ARG A 293 2.94 15.90 -2.90
N HIS A 294 3.71 15.43 -1.92
CA HIS A 294 4.69 14.36 -2.06
C HIS A 294 5.68 14.67 -3.19
N ALA A 295 6.51 15.69 -3.00
CA ALA A 295 7.62 15.96 -3.90
C ALA A 295 8.62 14.79 -3.84
N SER A 296 8.59 13.92 -4.85
CA SER A 296 9.38 12.70 -4.96
C SER A 296 10.61 12.94 -5.85
N GLY A 297 10.77 12.18 -6.94
CA GLY A 297 11.96 12.22 -7.78
C GLY A 297 12.23 13.57 -8.44
N LEU A 298 13.51 13.84 -8.67
CA LEU A 298 14.01 15.06 -9.28
C LEU A 298 14.76 14.77 -10.59
N ALA A 299 14.51 15.54 -11.65
CA ALA A 299 15.34 15.53 -12.85
C ALA A 299 15.66 16.93 -13.37
N LEU A 300 16.92 17.14 -13.73
CA LEU A 300 17.38 18.36 -14.39
C LEU A 300 17.14 18.25 -15.90
N SER A 301 16.67 19.34 -16.51
CA SER A 301 16.60 19.45 -17.97
C SER A 301 18.00 19.31 -18.59
N PRO A 302 18.13 18.85 -19.85
CA PRO A 302 19.44 18.64 -20.48
C PRO A 302 20.33 19.89 -20.55
N ASP A 303 19.72 21.08 -20.55
CA ASP A 303 20.42 22.37 -20.52
C ASP A 303 20.73 22.87 -19.10
N GLY A 304 20.26 22.18 -18.06
CA GLY A 304 20.49 22.51 -16.65
C GLY A 304 19.77 23.79 -16.18
N HIS A 305 18.80 24.29 -16.93
CA HIS A 305 18.05 25.50 -16.59
C HIS A 305 16.79 25.24 -15.77
N TYR A 306 16.24 24.03 -15.86
CA TYR A 306 14.98 23.66 -15.20
C TYR A 306 15.16 22.40 -14.36
N LEU A 307 14.47 22.38 -13.22
CA LEU A 307 14.29 21.20 -12.38
C LEU A 307 12.83 20.75 -12.46
N CYS A 308 12.61 19.51 -12.87
CA CYS A 308 11.30 18.87 -12.82
C CYS A 308 11.18 18.06 -11.52
N VAL A 309 10.02 18.17 -10.88
CA VAL A 309 9.67 17.52 -9.61
C VAL A 309 8.42 16.69 -9.83
N ALA A 310 8.48 15.38 -9.57
CA ALA A 310 7.31 14.53 -9.52
C ALA A 310 6.54 14.77 -8.22
N ASN A 311 5.24 15.09 -8.31
CA ASN A 311 4.37 15.27 -7.15
C ASN A 311 3.42 14.06 -7.05
N ALA A 312 3.81 13.04 -6.30
CA ALA A 312 3.13 11.74 -6.35
C ALA A 312 1.70 11.76 -5.79
N ALA A 313 1.39 12.66 -4.86
CA ALA A 313 0.06 12.82 -4.27
C ALA A 313 -0.78 13.92 -4.93
N ASP A 314 -0.33 14.48 -6.06
CA ASP A 314 -1.10 15.46 -6.84
C ASP A 314 -1.29 15.09 -8.31
N ASP A 315 -0.71 13.98 -8.78
CA ASP A 315 -0.71 13.60 -10.19
C ASP A 315 -0.13 14.68 -11.12
N THR A 316 0.86 15.43 -10.65
CA THR A 316 1.45 16.55 -11.39
C THR A 316 2.98 16.53 -11.38
N ILE A 317 3.55 17.32 -12.29
CA ILE A 317 4.97 17.61 -12.37
C ILE A 317 5.15 19.12 -12.22
N SER A 318 5.91 19.54 -11.19
CA SER A 318 6.32 20.94 -11.02
C SER A 318 7.60 21.22 -11.81
N VAL A 319 7.68 22.38 -12.47
CA VAL A 319 8.88 22.84 -13.18
C VAL A 319 9.40 24.10 -12.52
N ILE A 320 10.63 24.05 -12.03
CA ILE A 320 11.31 25.16 -11.38
C ILE A 320 12.39 25.69 -12.33
N ASP A 321 12.33 26.97 -12.66
CA ASP A 321 13.43 27.67 -13.32
C ASP A 321 14.53 27.97 -12.29
N ILE A 322 15.70 27.40 -12.52
CA ILE A 322 16.83 27.43 -11.57
C ILE A 322 17.43 28.84 -11.44
N ARG A 323 17.42 29.62 -12.52
CA ARG A 323 18.01 30.96 -12.54
C ARG A 323 17.18 31.93 -11.72
N SER A 324 15.87 31.93 -11.92
CA SER A 324 14.92 32.79 -11.21
C SER A 324 14.53 32.23 -9.83
N GLY A 325 14.68 30.92 -9.62
CA GLY A 325 14.26 30.22 -8.41
C GLY A 325 12.74 30.24 -8.24
N ARG A 326 11.99 30.11 -9.34
CA ARG A 326 10.52 30.17 -9.38
C ARG A 326 9.94 28.91 -10.03
N LEU A 327 8.80 28.47 -9.52
CA LEU A 327 7.94 27.53 -10.21
C LEU A 327 7.34 28.23 -11.45
N VAL A 328 7.62 27.70 -12.64
CA VAL A 328 7.21 28.27 -13.94
C VAL A 328 6.11 27.46 -14.63
N GLU A 329 5.90 26.22 -14.21
CA GLU A 329 4.86 25.34 -14.74
C GLU A 329 4.47 24.29 -13.71
N ASN A 330 3.20 23.88 -13.72
CA ASN A 330 2.71 22.67 -13.06
C ASN A 330 1.74 21.98 -14.02
N PHE A 331 2.03 20.75 -14.44
CA PHE A 331 1.23 20.04 -15.44
C PHE A 331 0.90 18.61 -15.01
N SER A 332 -0.22 18.06 -15.50
CA SER A 332 -0.72 16.75 -15.05
C SER A 332 -0.03 15.57 -15.73
N ALA A 333 0.18 14.51 -14.95
CA ALA A 333 0.61 13.19 -15.38
C ALA A 333 -0.52 12.33 -15.99
N ARG A 334 -1.79 12.76 -15.83
CA ARG A 334 -2.99 12.04 -16.27
C ARG A 334 -3.29 12.21 -17.75
N GLN A 335 -4.05 11.25 -18.30
CA GLN A 335 -4.44 11.26 -19.72
C GLN A 335 -5.29 12.49 -20.04
N ASN A 336 -6.17 12.87 -19.12
CA ASN A 336 -6.84 14.14 -19.09
C ASN A 336 -6.65 14.78 -17.70
N PRO A 337 -6.22 16.05 -17.61
CA PRO A 337 -6.08 16.74 -16.33
C PRO A 337 -7.35 16.78 -15.47
N ALA A 338 -8.53 16.58 -16.06
CA ALA A 338 -9.82 16.51 -15.35
C ALA A 338 -10.19 15.10 -14.86
N ASP A 339 -9.39 14.06 -15.17
CA ASP A 339 -9.61 12.72 -14.64
C ASP A 339 -9.42 12.71 -13.11
N LEU A 340 -9.95 11.69 -12.43
CA LEU A 340 -9.81 11.50 -10.99
C LEU A 340 -8.34 11.32 -10.58
N PHE A 341 -8.03 11.48 -9.29
CA PHE A 341 -6.69 11.18 -8.76
C PHE A 341 -6.32 9.71 -8.95
N GLY A 342 -5.05 9.40 -9.23
CA GLY A 342 -4.55 8.03 -9.34
C GLY A 342 -3.52 7.80 -10.46
N ALA A 343 -2.69 8.78 -10.83
CA ALA A 343 -1.52 8.57 -11.69
C ALA A 343 -0.24 8.26 -10.89
N ALA A 344 -0.05 8.92 -9.75
CA ALA A 344 1.10 8.78 -8.85
C ALA A 344 2.48 8.91 -9.55
N PRO A 345 2.82 10.06 -10.16
CA PRO A 345 4.15 10.29 -10.73
C PRO A 345 5.20 10.30 -9.61
N ASN A 346 6.20 9.42 -9.65
CA ASN A 346 7.16 9.26 -8.55
C ASN A 346 8.64 9.36 -8.94
N ALA A 347 8.98 9.05 -10.19
CA ALA A 347 10.34 9.07 -10.73
C ALA A 347 10.33 9.61 -12.15
N LEU A 348 11.36 10.35 -12.53
CA LEU A 348 11.45 10.93 -13.87
C LEU A 348 12.88 11.05 -14.37
N THR A 349 13.03 11.06 -15.70
CA THR A 349 14.31 11.25 -16.37
C THR A 349 14.13 11.91 -17.73
N PHE A 350 15.16 12.63 -18.19
CA PHE A 350 15.19 13.21 -19.53
C PHE A 350 15.90 12.27 -20.51
N GLY A 351 15.31 12.13 -21.70
CA GLY A 351 15.99 11.51 -22.83
C GLY A 351 16.86 12.50 -23.60
N LYS A 352 17.78 11.97 -24.41
CA LYS A 352 18.63 12.75 -25.34
C LYS A 352 17.83 13.65 -26.29
N ASN A 353 16.59 13.27 -26.59
CA ASN A 353 15.65 14.00 -27.45
C ASN A 353 14.97 15.18 -26.74
N GLY A 354 15.28 15.45 -25.46
CA GLY A 354 14.64 16.48 -24.66
C GLY A 354 13.25 16.11 -24.13
N ARG A 355 12.77 14.89 -24.41
CA ARG A 355 11.51 14.39 -23.83
C ARG A 355 11.71 14.04 -22.37
N LEU A 356 10.68 14.30 -21.59
CA LEU A 356 10.60 13.90 -20.19
C LEU A 356 9.83 12.59 -20.08
N TYR A 357 10.42 11.61 -19.39
CA TYR A 357 9.83 10.31 -19.11
C TYR A 357 9.51 10.23 -17.62
N VAL A 358 8.27 9.90 -17.25
CA VAL A 358 7.77 9.94 -15.88
C VAL A 358 7.10 8.61 -15.53
N CYS A 359 7.52 7.95 -14.45
CA CYS A 359 6.88 6.75 -13.94
C CYS A 359 5.57 7.13 -13.23
N ASN A 360 4.45 6.68 -13.77
CA ASN A 360 3.13 6.74 -13.13
C ASN A 360 2.88 5.39 -12.44
N GLY A 361 3.03 5.36 -11.12
CA GLY A 361 3.00 4.12 -10.32
C GLY A 361 1.71 3.34 -10.50
N THR A 362 0.58 3.93 -10.16
CA THR A 362 -0.74 3.27 -10.15
C THR A 362 -1.33 3.03 -11.54
N GLN A 363 -0.80 3.70 -12.57
CA GLN A 363 -1.18 3.46 -13.97
C GLN A 363 -0.32 2.41 -14.68
N ASN A 364 0.70 1.86 -13.99
CA ASN A 364 1.62 0.85 -14.52
C ASN A 364 2.25 1.26 -15.86
N ALA A 365 2.65 2.54 -15.95
CA ALA A 365 3.07 3.15 -17.19
C ALA A 365 4.19 4.19 -17.00
N VAL A 366 4.96 4.40 -18.06
CA VAL A 366 5.82 5.58 -18.19
C VAL A 366 5.12 6.59 -19.11
N ALA A 367 4.75 7.73 -18.54
CA ALA A 367 4.24 8.89 -19.28
C ALA A 367 5.39 9.60 -20.02
N VAL A 368 5.15 9.99 -21.26
CA VAL A 368 6.15 10.65 -22.11
C VAL A 368 5.66 12.04 -22.46
N PHE A 369 6.45 13.07 -22.17
CA PHE A 369 6.10 14.47 -22.40
C PHE A 369 7.03 15.11 -23.43
N ASP A 370 6.45 15.98 -24.26
CA ASP A 370 7.18 17.04 -24.94
C ASP A 370 7.42 18.14 -23.92
N PHE A 371 8.65 18.26 -23.44
CA PHE A 371 9.00 19.19 -22.39
C PHE A 371 9.29 20.57 -22.99
N LYS A 372 8.40 21.51 -22.71
CA LYS A 372 8.49 22.90 -23.17
C LYS A 372 8.04 23.77 -22.00
N PRO A 373 8.96 24.23 -21.13
CA PRO A 373 8.63 24.99 -19.93
C PRO A 373 7.54 26.04 -20.18
N GLY A 374 6.47 25.94 -19.38
CA GLY A 374 5.27 26.77 -19.46
C GLY A 374 4.16 26.24 -20.38
N ARG A 375 4.40 25.15 -21.12
CA ARG A 375 3.43 24.51 -22.04
C ARG A 375 3.81 23.07 -22.40
N SER A 376 4.34 22.32 -21.46
CA SER A 376 4.68 20.91 -21.59
C SER A 376 3.42 20.08 -21.86
N THR A 377 3.51 19.10 -22.76
CA THR A 377 2.34 18.32 -23.19
C THR A 377 2.61 16.83 -23.17
N LEU A 378 1.64 16.06 -22.67
CA LEU A 378 1.66 14.59 -22.72
C LEU A 378 1.60 14.10 -24.17
N LEU A 379 2.58 13.28 -24.56
CA LEU A 379 2.64 12.63 -25.88
C LEU A 379 2.04 11.22 -25.89
N GLY A 380 1.99 10.56 -24.73
CA GLY A 380 1.45 9.22 -24.57
C GLY A 380 2.10 8.42 -23.44
N TYR A 381 1.80 7.13 -23.39
CA TYR A 381 2.26 6.21 -22.34
C TYR A 381 2.95 4.96 -22.90
N ILE A 382 3.87 4.41 -22.12
CA ILE A 382 4.55 3.13 -22.36
C ILE A 382 4.11 2.15 -21.26
N PRO A 383 3.53 0.97 -21.58
CA PRO A 383 3.12 0.01 -20.56
C PRO A 383 4.35 -0.68 -19.94
N VAL A 384 4.37 -0.80 -18.62
CA VAL A 384 5.45 -1.45 -17.86
C VAL A 384 4.86 -2.42 -16.83
N GLY A 385 5.68 -2.94 -15.92
CA GLY A 385 5.20 -3.80 -14.83
C GLY A 385 4.41 -3.02 -13.79
N TRP A 386 3.93 -3.73 -12.77
CA TRP A 386 3.15 -3.18 -11.68
C TRP A 386 3.99 -2.22 -10.84
N TYR A 387 3.51 -0.98 -10.74
CA TYR A 387 4.07 0.10 -9.94
C TYR A 387 5.52 0.45 -10.33
N PRO A 388 5.76 1.11 -11.48
CA PRO A 388 7.08 1.65 -11.81
C PRO A 388 7.51 2.70 -10.78
N GLY A 389 8.68 2.49 -10.17
CA GLY A 389 9.14 3.28 -9.03
C GLY A 389 10.52 3.92 -9.17
N ALA A 390 11.27 3.57 -10.22
CA ALA A 390 12.54 4.20 -10.57
C ALA A 390 12.80 4.07 -12.08
N ILE A 391 13.52 5.03 -12.65
CA ILE A 391 13.81 5.10 -14.09
C ILE A 391 15.17 5.73 -14.39
N VAL A 392 15.90 5.17 -15.35
CA VAL A 392 17.13 5.76 -15.92
C VAL A 392 17.08 5.66 -17.44
N TYR A 393 17.58 6.70 -18.10
CA TYR A 393 17.73 6.76 -19.55
C TYR A 393 19.18 6.51 -19.97
N ASP A 394 19.39 5.56 -20.87
CA ASP A 394 20.67 5.28 -21.51
C ASP A 394 20.84 6.09 -22.79
N ASN A 395 21.63 7.16 -22.71
CA ASN A 395 21.94 8.02 -23.87
C ASN A 395 22.68 7.29 -25.00
N ARG A 396 23.43 6.23 -24.69
CA ARG A 396 24.23 5.48 -25.66
C ARG A 396 23.36 4.55 -26.48
N ARG A 397 22.37 3.93 -25.83
CA ARG A 397 21.47 2.93 -26.45
C ARG A 397 20.10 3.48 -26.84
N ASN A 398 19.75 4.70 -26.40
CA ASN A 398 18.42 5.26 -26.57
C ASN A 398 17.36 4.34 -25.95
N THR A 399 17.60 3.92 -24.69
CA THR A 399 16.84 2.90 -23.96
C THR A 399 16.46 3.41 -22.56
N LEU A 400 15.27 3.04 -22.10
CA LEU A 400 14.79 3.24 -20.74
C LEU A 400 14.95 1.95 -19.94
N TYR A 401 15.42 2.10 -18.71
CA TYR A 401 15.41 1.05 -17.69
C TYR A 401 14.43 1.46 -16.59
N VAL A 402 13.41 0.65 -16.33
CA VAL A 402 12.33 0.96 -15.38
C VAL A 402 12.21 -0.15 -14.37
N ALA A 403 12.46 0.14 -13.09
CA ALA A 403 12.22 -0.79 -11.99
C ALA A 403 10.75 -0.74 -11.57
N ASN A 404 10.08 -1.88 -11.60
CA ASN A 404 8.69 -2.04 -11.21
C ASN A 404 8.63 -2.68 -9.82
N ILE A 405 8.23 -1.91 -8.81
CA ILE A 405 8.30 -2.26 -7.38
C ILE A 405 7.49 -3.53 -7.09
N LYS A 406 6.27 -3.64 -7.63
CA LYS A 406 5.39 -4.80 -7.48
C LYS A 406 5.53 -5.83 -8.61
N GLY A 407 6.26 -5.48 -9.66
CA GLY A 407 6.59 -6.34 -10.79
C GLY A 407 5.39 -6.95 -11.51
N ILE A 408 5.04 -8.20 -11.23
CA ILE A 408 3.83 -8.86 -11.79
C ILE A 408 2.87 -9.37 -10.71
N GLY A 409 3.10 -9.00 -9.45
CA GLY A 409 2.34 -9.45 -8.28
C GLY A 409 3.00 -10.61 -7.54
N SER A 410 2.17 -11.46 -6.93
CA SER A 410 2.61 -12.62 -6.16
C SER A 410 2.71 -13.87 -7.04
N GLY A 411 3.71 -14.69 -6.76
CA GLY A 411 3.93 -16.00 -7.39
C GLY A 411 5.35 -16.10 -7.93
N ALA A 412 5.91 -17.31 -8.03
CA ALA A 412 7.16 -17.52 -8.77
C ALA A 412 6.88 -18.08 -10.17
N ILE A 413 7.79 -17.85 -11.12
CA ILE A 413 7.80 -18.63 -12.37
C ILE A 413 8.54 -19.92 -12.09
N TYR A 414 7.83 -21.04 -12.12
CA TYR A 414 8.41 -22.36 -11.86
C TYR A 414 8.91 -23.04 -13.14
N PRO A 415 10.02 -23.79 -13.06
CA PRO A 415 10.33 -24.80 -14.07
C PRO A 415 9.17 -25.80 -14.21
N ALA A 416 8.98 -26.35 -15.42
CA ALA A 416 7.91 -27.31 -15.69
C ALA A 416 7.95 -28.50 -14.70
N GLY A 417 6.84 -28.72 -13.98
CA GLY A 417 6.65 -29.86 -13.07
C GLY A 417 6.69 -29.55 -11.56
N GLN A 418 7.00 -28.31 -11.14
CA GLN A 418 6.84 -27.89 -9.73
C GLN A 418 5.44 -27.31 -9.47
N LYS A 419 4.89 -27.52 -8.25
CA LYS A 419 3.65 -26.87 -7.81
C LYS A 419 3.88 -25.36 -7.65
N GLU A 420 2.92 -24.58 -8.13
CA GLU A 420 2.95 -23.12 -7.98
C GLU A 420 2.84 -22.74 -6.49
N LYS A 421 3.61 -21.74 -6.05
CA LYS A 421 3.51 -21.18 -4.70
C LYS A 421 2.68 -19.91 -4.75
N PHE A 422 1.84 -19.71 -3.75
CA PHE A 422 0.82 -18.66 -3.72
C PHE A 422 0.79 -18.01 -2.34
N ASN A 423 1.52 -16.91 -2.25
CA ASN A 423 1.64 -16.15 -1.02
C ASN A 423 1.93 -14.68 -1.37
N SER A 424 1.27 -13.76 -0.68
CA SER A 424 1.30 -12.32 -0.96
C SER A 424 2.68 -11.66 -0.79
N HIS A 425 3.61 -12.25 -0.04
CA HIS A 425 4.97 -11.76 0.20
C HIS A 425 6.02 -12.41 -0.72
N GLN A 426 5.60 -13.28 -1.64
CA GLN A 426 6.44 -13.77 -2.73
C GLN A 426 6.65 -12.68 -3.78
N TYR A 427 7.50 -11.72 -3.44
CA TYR A 427 7.78 -10.58 -4.30
C TYR A 427 8.41 -11.02 -5.60
N LEU A 428 7.71 -10.75 -6.70
CA LEU A 428 8.23 -10.91 -8.04
C LEU A 428 8.31 -9.55 -8.72
N GLY A 429 9.22 -8.71 -8.22
CA GLY A 429 9.59 -7.44 -8.83
C GLY A 429 10.14 -7.64 -10.24
N SER A 430 10.27 -6.56 -11.01
CA SER A 430 10.78 -6.66 -12.37
C SER A 430 11.49 -5.41 -12.86
N LEU A 431 12.25 -5.57 -13.93
CA LEU A 431 12.89 -4.52 -14.70
C LEU A 431 12.34 -4.55 -16.13
N SER A 432 11.84 -3.41 -16.60
CA SER A 432 11.51 -3.23 -18.02
C SER A 432 12.65 -2.52 -18.75
N ILE A 433 13.13 -3.13 -19.83
CA ILE A 433 14.18 -2.61 -20.72
C ILE A 433 13.53 -2.25 -22.06
N ILE A 434 13.39 -0.96 -22.32
CA ILE A 434 12.51 -0.45 -23.39
C ILE A 434 13.26 0.54 -24.27
N PRO A 435 13.48 0.25 -25.57
CA PRO A 435 13.96 1.25 -26.51
C PRO A 435 13.00 2.45 -26.55
N ALA A 436 13.55 3.68 -26.55
CA ALA A 436 12.72 4.88 -26.56
C ALA A 436 11.81 4.88 -27.81
N PRO A 437 10.48 4.96 -27.66
CA PRO A 437 9.56 4.69 -28.75
C PRO A 437 9.50 5.84 -29.76
N THR A 438 9.26 5.48 -31.02
CA THR A 438 8.81 6.44 -32.04
C THR A 438 7.41 6.94 -31.68
N GLN A 439 6.97 8.06 -32.27
CA GLN A 439 5.63 8.59 -32.01
C GLN A 439 4.51 7.59 -32.36
N ALA A 440 4.66 6.85 -33.46
CA ALA A 440 3.69 5.83 -33.87
C ALA A 440 3.64 4.64 -32.90
N ALA A 441 4.80 4.18 -32.42
CA ALA A 441 4.87 3.13 -31.41
C ALA A 441 4.24 3.60 -30.08
N LEU A 442 4.55 4.83 -29.67
CA LEU A 442 3.99 5.44 -28.45
C LEU A 442 2.46 5.52 -28.50
N GLN A 443 1.86 5.87 -29.63
CA GLN A 443 0.40 5.89 -29.77
C GLN A 443 -0.23 4.49 -29.62
N LYS A 444 0.43 3.44 -30.14
CA LYS A 444 -0.03 2.05 -29.94
C LYS A 444 0.09 1.65 -28.47
N MET A 445 1.22 1.94 -27.85
CA MET A 445 1.47 1.68 -26.43
C MET A 445 0.49 2.43 -25.52
N THR A 446 0.15 3.67 -25.86
CA THR A 446 -0.85 4.49 -25.15
C THR A 446 -2.21 3.80 -25.15
N ARG A 447 -2.67 3.29 -26.30
CA ARG A 447 -3.93 2.53 -26.36
C ARG A 447 -3.89 1.29 -25.47
N THR A 448 -2.76 0.58 -25.43
CA THR A 448 -2.56 -0.57 -24.55
C THR A 448 -2.66 -0.17 -23.07
N VAL A 449 -1.98 0.90 -22.65
CA VAL A 449 -2.05 1.40 -21.26
C VAL A 449 -3.49 1.76 -20.88
N LEU A 450 -4.20 2.51 -21.72
CA LEU A 450 -5.59 2.90 -21.46
C LEU A 450 -6.53 1.69 -21.38
N GLN A 451 -6.28 0.63 -22.15
CA GLN A 451 -7.04 -0.62 -22.03
C GLN A 451 -6.71 -1.37 -20.75
N ASN A 452 -5.43 -1.46 -20.39
CA ASN A 452 -4.94 -2.15 -19.20
C ASN A 452 -5.48 -1.59 -17.89
N MET A 453 -5.62 -0.27 -17.80
CA MET A 453 -6.19 0.44 -16.66
C MET A 453 -7.72 0.54 -16.72
N ARG A 454 -8.39 -0.11 -17.69
CA ARG A 454 -9.84 -0.02 -17.91
C ARG A 454 -10.35 1.42 -18.08
N TYR A 455 -9.55 2.30 -18.69
CA TYR A 455 -9.80 3.74 -18.81
C TYR A 455 -11.21 4.15 -19.30
N PRO A 456 -11.87 3.43 -20.25
CA PRO A 456 -13.23 3.77 -20.64
C PRO A 456 -14.24 3.80 -19.49
N LEU A 457 -14.01 3.03 -18.42
CA LEU A 457 -14.87 2.99 -17.24
C LEU A 457 -14.84 4.31 -16.44
N LEU A 458 -13.76 5.10 -16.51
CA LEU A 458 -13.74 6.44 -15.88
C LEU A 458 -14.83 7.35 -16.46
N ARG A 459 -15.00 7.33 -17.79
CA ARG A 459 -16.07 8.09 -18.45
C ARG A 459 -17.45 7.55 -18.13
N GLU A 460 -17.57 6.24 -17.90
CA GLU A 460 -18.81 5.61 -17.51
C GLU A 460 -19.20 5.99 -16.08
N ALA A 461 -18.25 5.95 -15.14
CA ALA A 461 -18.43 6.35 -13.76
C ALA A 461 -18.84 7.82 -13.60
N ALA A 462 -18.40 8.70 -14.52
CA ALA A 462 -18.75 10.11 -14.55
C ALA A 462 -20.12 10.43 -15.19
N ARG A 463 -20.86 9.43 -15.71
CA ARG A 463 -22.16 9.68 -16.35
C ARG A 463 -23.19 10.15 -15.33
N PRO A 464 -24.02 11.15 -15.66
CA PRO A 464 -25.10 11.58 -14.77
C PRO A 464 -26.16 10.47 -14.63
N PRO A 465 -26.94 10.50 -13.52
CA PRO A 465 -28.04 9.58 -13.32
C PRO A 465 -29.08 9.75 -14.42
N ARG A 466 -29.72 8.64 -14.83
CA ARG A 466 -30.85 8.71 -15.75
C ARG A 466 -32.11 9.14 -14.99
N PRO A 467 -33.01 9.92 -15.63
CA PRO A 467 -34.26 10.33 -15.00
C PRO A 467 -35.20 9.14 -14.79
N ASN A 468 -35.94 9.15 -13.68
CA ASN A 468 -37.02 8.21 -13.38
C ASN A 468 -36.63 6.71 -13.37
N MET A 469 -35.38 6.41 -13.03
CA MET A 469 -34.96 5.01 -12.85
C MET A 469 -35.60 4.42 -11.58
N PRO A 470 -36.13 3.19 -11.64
CA PRO A 470 -36.60 2.51 -10.44
C PRO A 470 -35.42 2.18 -9.51
N PRO A 471 -35.64 2.13 -8.18
CA PRO A 471 -34.63 1.68 -7.23
C PRO A 471 -34.11 0.28 -7.56
N ARG A 472 -32.79 0.08 -7.44
CA ARG A 472 -32.12 -1.24 -7.62
C ARG A 472 -31.18 -1.53 -6.45
N PRO A 473 -30.76 -2.78 -6.21
CA PRO A 473 -29.75 -3.09 -5.18
C PRO A 473 -28.49 -2.23 -5.32
N VAL A 474 -27.83 -2.32 -6.46
CA VAL A 474 -26.69 -1.47 -6.81
C VAL A 474 -27.06 -0.69 -8.06
N PRO A 475 -27.17 0.64 -8.00
CA PRO A 475 -27.44 1.47 -9.16
C PRO A 475 -26.30 1.40 -10.19
N GLU A 476 -26.62 1.58 -11.48
CA GLU A 476 -25.59 1.57 -12.53
C GLU A 476 -24.83 2.90 -12.61
N ARG A 477 -25.42 3.99 -12.10
CA ARG A 477 -24.83 5.33 -12.11
C ARG A 477 -25.02 6.02 -10.77
N VAL A 478 -24.04 6.85 -10.43
CA VAL A 478 -24.06 7.67 -9.22
C VAL A 478 -25.30 8.55 -9.20
N GLY A 479 -26.03 8.54 -8.08
CA GLY A 479 -27.24 9.32 -7.87
C GLY A 479 -28.54 8.66 -8.37
N GLU A 480 -28.47 7.52 -9.05
CA GLU A 480 -29.67 6.70 -9.29
C GLU A 480 -30.10 6.03 -7.96
N PRO A 481 -31.41 5.80 -7.75
CA PRO A 481 -31.89 5.33 -6.46
C PRO A 481 -31.46 3.88 -6.19
N SER A 482 -30.99 3.62 -4.97
CA SER A 482 -30.84 2.26 -4.45
C SER A 482 -32.07 1.85 -3.63
N VAL A 483 -32.33 0.54 -3.52
CA VAL A 483 -33.26 -0.02 -2.53
C VAL A 483 -32.67 0.04 -1.12
N PHE A 484 -31.35 0.18 -0.99
CA PHE A 484 -30.67 0.32 0.28
C PHE A 484 -30.51 1.80 0.66
N LYS A 485 -30.63 2.09 1.95
CA LYS A 485 -30.29 3.37 2.56
C LYS A 485 -29.06 3.28 3.46
N HIS A 486 -28.75 2.07 3.94
CA HIS A 486 -27.73 1.82 4.93
C HIS A 486 -26.75 0.77 4.42
N VAL A 487 -25.47 1.03 4.64
CA VAL A 487 -24.39 0.07 4.43
C VAL A 487 -23.69 -0.17 5.76
N VAL A 488 -23.50 -1.43 6.12
CA VAL A 488 -22.60 -1.83 7.20
C VAL A 488 -21.37 -2.48 6.57
N TYR A 489 -20.20 -1.91 6.83
CA TYR A 489 -18.94 -2.42 6.30
C TYR A 489 -18.09 -2.96 7.46
N ILE A 490 -17.83 -4.26 7.45
CA ILE A 490 -17.09 -4.96 8.50
C ILE A 490 -15.71 -5.32 7.95
N ILE A 491 -14.68 -4.89 8.67
CA ILE A 491 -13.27 -5.09 8.35
C ILE A 491 -12.69 -6.05 9.40
N LYS A 492 -11.95 -7.04 8.92
CA LYS A 492 -11.40 -8.15 9.69
C LYS A 492 -9.90 -8.35 9.38
N GLU A 493 -9.24 -9.28 10.09
CA GLU A 493 -7.79 -9.54 10.06
C GLU A 493 -7.47 -11.04 10.17
N ASN A 494 -6.41 -11.62 9.63
CA ASN A 494 -6.01 -11.62 8.24
C ASN A 494 -6.13 -13.06 7.75
N ARG A 495 -6.95 -13.36 6.74
CA ARG A 495 -7.13 -14.77 6.32
C ARG A 495 -7.22 -14.94 4.81
N THR A 496 -6.62 -16.03 4.33
CA THR A 496 -6.86 -16.47 2.95
C THR A 496 -8.19 -17.23 2.85
N TYR A 497 -8.71 -17.32 1.63
CA TYR A 497 -9.94 -18.08 1.35
C TYR A 497 -9.81 -19.53 1.81
N ASP A 498 -8.73 -20.23 1.45
CA ASP A 498 -8.59 -21.65 1.77
C ASP A 498 -8.39 -21.93 3.26
N GLN A 499 -7.85 -20.98 4.04
CA GLN A 499 -7.70 -21.15 5.49
C GLN A 499 -9.04 -21.32 6.20
N VAL A 500 -10.11 -20.69 5.69
CA VAL A 500 -11.43 -20.62 6.32
C VAL A 500 -12.48 -21.41 5.54
N LEU A 501 -12.61 -21.18 4.22
CA LEU A 501 -13.65 -21.77 3.36
C LEU A 501 -13.11 -22.84 2.40
N GLY A 502 -11.88 -23.31 2.61
CA GLY A 502 -11.26 -24.35 1.76
C GLY A 502 -12.03 -25.68 1.77
N ASP A 503 -12.78 -25.96 2.83
CA ASP A 503 -13.65 -27.14 2.99
C ASP A 503 -15.06 -26.97 2.42
N MET A 504 -15.37 -25.85 1.74
CA MET A 504 -16.63 -25.65 1.01
C MET A 504 -16.55 -26.20 -0.43
N PRO A 505 -17.14 -27.38 -0.73
CA PRO A 505 -17.07 -28.00 -2.06
C PRO A 505 -17.85 -27.22 -3.14
N GLU A 506 -18.74 -26.30 -2.75
CA GLU A 506 -19.50 -25.47 -3.68
C GLU A 506 -18.62 -24.45 -4.42
N GLY A 507 -17.53 -24.00 -3.79
CA GLY A 507 -16.60 -23.02 -4.35
C GLY A 507 -15.30 -23.65 -4.84
N ARG A 508 -14.36 -22.80 -5.25
CA ARG A 508 -12.98 -23.22 -5.52
C ARG A 508 -12.17 -23.24 -4.22
N GLY A 509 -12.47 -24.18 -3.32
CA GLY A 509 -11.71 -24.39 -2.08
C GLY A 509 -10.79 -25.61 -2.13
N ASP A 510 -9.69 -25.56 -1.38
CA ASP A 510 -8.86 -26.74 -1.08
C ASP A 510 -9.00 -27.17 0.40
N PRO A 511 -9.66 -28.30 0.69
CA PRO A 511 -9.87 -28.76 2.07
C PRO A 511 -8.56 -29.19 2.76
N GLU A 512 -7.50 -29.50 2.01
CA GLU A 512 -6.20 -29.83 2.62
C GLU A 512 -5.62 -28.60 3.34
N LEU A 513 -5.87 -27.41 2.81
CA LEU A 513 -5.41 -26.12 3.30
C LEU A 513 -6.31 -25.49 4.39
N CYS A 514 -7.54 -25.99 4.57
CA CYS A 514 -8.50 -25.50 5.55
C CYS A 514 -8.08 -25.80 7.00
N ILE A 515 -7.87 -24.77 7.83
CA ILE A 515 -7.53 -24.90 9.26
C ILE A 515 -8.62 -24.37 10.19
N PHE A 516 -9.51 -23.51 9.69
CA PHE A 516 -10.62 -22.91 10.43
C PHE A 516 -11.98 -23.23 9.80
N GLY A 517 -12.17 -24.50 9.42
CA GLY A 517 -13.39 -24.98 8.76
C GLY A 517 -14.65 -24.91 9.62
N GLU A 518 -15.75 -25.44 9.10
CA GLU A 518 -17.11 -25.18 9.60
C GLU A 518 -17.33 -25.45 11.08
N LYS A 519 -16.63 -26.43 11.66
CA LYS A 519 -16.73 -26.70 13.10
C LYS A 519 -16.34 -25.47 13.93
N ILE A 520 -15.32 -24.73 13.51
CA ILE A 520 -14.80 -23.54 14.19
C ILE A 520 -15.57 -22.30 13.74
N THR A 521 -15.93 -22.20 12.46
CA THR A 521 -16.55 -21.01 11.85
C THR A 521 -17.97 -21.28 11.28
N PRO A 522 -18.92 -21.77 12.10
CA PRO A 522 -20.25 -22.13 11.62
C PRO A 522 -21.03 -20.94 11.04
N ASN A 523 -20.81 -19.70 11.50
CA ASN A 523 -21.49 -18.53 10.94
C ASN A 523 -20.92 -18.16 9.57
N HIS A 524 -19.60 -18.12 9.37
CA HIS A 524 -18.97 -17.88 8.06
C HIS A 524 -19.49 -18.85 7.00
N HIS A 525 -19.51 -20.14 7.33
CA HIS A 525 -20.01 -21.19 6.45
C HIS A 525 -21.51 -21.07 6.17
N ALA A 526 -22.32 -20.77 7.19
CA ALA A 526 -23.74 -20.55 7.02
C ALA A 526 -24.02 -19.32 6.15
N LEU A 527 -23.31 -18.21 6.35
CA LEU A 527 -23.45 -16.99 5.55
C LEU A 527 -23.10 -17.24 4.08
N ALA A 528 -21.98 -17.92 3.80
CA ALA A 528 -21.59 -18.30 2.45
C ALA A 528 -22.64 -19.21 1.75
N ARG A 529 -23.22 -20.18 2.46
CA ARG A 529 -24.25 -21.08 1.88
C ARG A 529 -25.60 -20.43 1.72
N GLU A 530 -26.02 -19.62 2.68
CA GLU A 530 -27.36 -19.01 2.66
C GLU A 530 -27.42 -17.87 1.65
N PHE A 531 -26.34 -17.11 1.51
CA PHE A 531 -26.21 -16.00 0.58
C PHE A 531 -25.36 -16.38 -0.64
N VAL A 532 -24.36 -15.57 -0.97
CA VAL A 532 -23.40 -15.83 -2.04
C VAL A 532 -22.10 -16.38 -1.47
N LEU A 533 -21.59 -17.44 -2.09
CA LEU A 533 -20.21 -17.88 -1.93
C LEU A 533 -19.35 -17.16 -2.96
N LEU A 534 -18.44 -16.31 -2.48
CA LEU A 534 -17.47 -15.57 -3.30
C LEU A 534 -16.14 -16.33 -3.35
N ASP A 535 -15.86 -17.00 -4.45
CA ASP A 535 -14.67 -17.85 -4.61
C ASP A 535 -13.54 -17.20 -5.43
N ASN A 536 -13.66 -15.90 -5.71
CA ASN A 536 -12.75 -15.11 -6.56
C ASN A 536 -12.55 -13.68 -6.03
N THR A 537 -12.47 -13.49 -4.71
CA THR A 537 -12.27 -12.16 -4.08
C THR A 537 -10.86 -12.02 -3.52
N TYR A 538 -10.27 -10.83 -3.66
CA TYR A 538 -8.86 -10.58 -3.38
C TYR A 538 -8.62 -9.34 -2.53
N CYS A 539 -7.68 -9.41 -1.59
CA CYS A 539 -7.09 -8.22 -0.97
C CYS A 539 -6.19 -7.51 -1.97
N SER A 540 -6.28 -6.18 -2.03
CA SER A 540 -5.34 -5.36 -2.82
C SER A 540 -4.07 -5.02 -2.03
N GLY A 541 -4.18 -4.98 -0.70
CA GLY A 541 -3.06 -4.94 0.26
C GLY A 541 -2.50 -6.33 0.56
N ILE A 542 -1.34 -6.37 1.22
CA ILE A 542 -0.68 -7.60 1.64
C ILE A 542 -0.34 -7.67 3.13
N LEU A 543 -0.49 -6.55 3.84
CA LEU A 543 -0.27 -6.39 5.27
C LEU A 543 -1.12 -5.20 5.77
N SER A 544 -1.39 -5.09 7.07
CA SER A 544 -2.41 -4.14 7.54
C SER A 544 -2.10 -2.67 7.24
N ALA A 545 -0.83 -2.27 7.23
CA ALA A 545 -0.45 -0.89 6.91
C ALA A 545 -0.86 -0.46 5.49
N ASP A 546 -0.97 -1.39 4.52
CA ASP A 546 -1.52 -1.09 3.20
C ASP A 546 -2.95 -1.63 3.00
N GLY A 547 -3.34 -2.69 3.70
CA GLY A 547 -4.68 -3.28 3.74
C GLY A 547 -5.76 -2.29 4.16
N HIS A 548 -5.59 -1.63 5.30
CA HIS A 548 -6.50 -0.59 5.78
C HIS A 548 -6.61 0.58 4.78
N GLN A 549 -5.50 1.00 4.17
CA GLN A 549 -5.52 2.07 3.17
C GLN A 549 -6.34 1.68 1.92
N TRP A 550 -6.24 0.43 1.46
CA TRP A 550 -7.07 -0.08 0.36
C TRP A 550 -8.54 -0.17 0.72
N THR A 551 -8.82 -0.62 1.94
CA THR A 551 -10.16 -0.78 2.49
C THR A 551 -10.87 0.56 2.66
N ASP A 552 -10.17 1.62 3.06
CA ASP A 552 -10.79 2.89 3.44
C ASP A 552 -10.64 4.02 2.40
N THR A 553 -9.60 3.96 1.58
CA THR A 553 -9.32 5.00 0.56
C THR A 553 -9.32 4.47 -0.87
N GLY A 554 -9.31 3.14 -1.07
CA GLY A 554 -9.31 2.51 -2.38
C GLY A 554 -8.00 2.62 -3.16
N ILE A 555 -6.92 3.11 -2.55
CA ILE A 555 -5.61 3.32 -3.18
C ILE A 555 -4.49 3.42 -2.13
N THR A 556 -3.24 3.12 -2.51
CA THR A 556 -2.04 3.36 -1.69
C THR A 556 -1.18 4.47 -2.28
N THR A 557 -0.55 5.29 -1.42
CA THR A 557 0.34 6.38 -1.84
C THR A 557 1.74 5.87 -2.22
N ASP A 558 2.50 6.67 -2.98
CA ASP A 558 3.93 6.38 -3.28
C ASP A 558 4.80 6.27 -2.03
N TYR A 559 4.45 7.05 -1.00
CA TYR A 559 5.06 6.95 0.32
C TYR A 559 4.90 5.55 0.91
N MET A 560 3.69 4.99 0.87
CA MET A 560 3.39 3.64 1.34
C MET A 560 4.16 2.58 0.54
N GLU A 561 4.13 2.70 -0.78
CA GLU A 561 4.68 1.68 -1.69
C GLU A 561 6.20 1.54 -1.60
N LYS A 562 6.87 2.62 -1.15
CA LYS A 562 8.31 2.66 -0.89
C LYS A 562 8.67 2.38 0.57
N SER A 563 7.69 2.26 1.46
CA SER A 563 7.92 2.00 2.89
C SER A 563 8.10 0.52 3.24
N PHE A 564 7.95 -0.40 2.28
CA PHE A 564 8.08 -1.86 2.49
C PHE A 564 9.46 -2.34 2.98
N ALA A 565 10.47 -1.49 3.02
CA ALA A 565 11.74 -1.73 3.71
C ALA A 565 11.61 -1.54 5.24
N GLY A 566 10.56 -2.10 5.84
CA GLY A 566 10.35 -2.13 7.28
C GLY A 566 9.66 -0.90 7.89
N PHE A 567 8.88 -0.14 7.10
CA PHE A 567 7.98 0.92 7.59
C PHE A 567 8.70 1.91 8.54
N PRO A 568 9.78 2.55 8.07
CA PRO A 568 10.78 3.11 8.98
C PRO A 568 10.27 4.33 9.76
N ARG A 569 9.26 5.05 9.25
CA ARG A 569 8.62 6.20 9.93
C ARG A 569 7.41 5.81 10.79
N SER A 570 6.56 4.90 10.32
CA SER A 570 5.31 4.49 10.98
C SER A 570 4.82 3.21 10.32
N TYR A 571 3.96 2.44 11.00
CA TYR A 571 3.21 1.33 10.42
C TYR A 571 1.73 1.74 10.30
N PRO A 572 1.33 2.46 9.23
CA PRO A 572 0.13 3.30 9.25
C PRO A 572 -1.21 2.59 9.00
N ASP A 573 -1.63 1.77 9.96
CA ASP A 573 -2.97 1.15 10.04
C ASP A 573 -4.00 1.99 10.83
N GLY A 574 -3.54 3.00 11.60
CA GLY A 574 -4.41 3.85 12.41
C GLY A 574 -4.90 3.21 13.72
N MET A 575 -4.23 2.18 14.21
CA MET A 575 -4.65 1.42 15.39
C MET A 575 -3.91 1.81 16.69
N GLU A 576 -2.67 2.29 16.59
CA GLU A 576 -1.90 2.82 17.73
C GLU A 576 -1.37 4.25 17.47
N ASP A 577 -0.86 4.92 18.52
CA ASP A 577 -0.30 6.29 18.38
C ASP A 577 0.91 6.36 17.44
N ASP A 578 1.73 5.31 17.41
CA ASP A 578 2.93 5.24 16.57
C ASP A 578 2.60 4.98 15.09
N ASP A 579 1.34 4.66 14.79
CA ASP A 579 0.82 4.31 13.46
C ASP A 579 0.21 5.53 12.75
N ILE A 580 -0.06 6.63 13.47
CA ILE A 580 -0.63 7.83 12.85
C ILE A 580 0.43 8.51 11.94
N ASP A 581 0.10 8.63 10.66
CA ASP A 581 0.98 9.26 9.67
C ASP A 581 0.19 9.90 8.53
N ALA A 582 0.12 11.23 8.53
CA ALA A 582 -0.59 11.99 7.52
C ALA A 582 0.04 11.90 6.11
N LEU A 583 1.28 11.43 5.97
CA LEU A 583 1.92 11.15 4.67
C LEU A 583 1.47 9.82 4.08
N ALA A 584 0.90 8.91 4.87
CA ALA A 584 0.38 7.64 4.40
C ALA A 584 -0.92 7.81 3.60
N TYR A 585 -1.75 8.76 4.02
CA TYR A 585 -3.15 8.86 3.62
C TYR A 585 -3.35 9.41 2.22
N SER A 586 -4.38 8.89 1.54
CA SER A 586 -4.69 9.30 0.17
C SER A 586 -5.11 10.77 0.11
N PRO A 587 -4.57 11.55 -0.85
CA PRO A 587 -5.00 12.92 -1.09
C PRO A 587 -6.46 13.06 -1.55
N ALA A 588 -7.09 11.95 -1.95
CA ALA A 588 -8.52 11.87 -2.27
C ALA A 588 -9.42 11.80 -1.03
N GLY A 589 -8.82 11.55 0.15
CA GLY A 589 -9.53 11.32 1.41
C GLY A 589 -9.96 9.87 1.59
N PHE A 590 -10.73 9.65 2.65
CA PHE A 590 -11.30 8.37 3.04
C PHE A 590 -12.78 8.29 2.69
N ILE A 591 -13.35 7.07 2.69
CA ILE A 591 -14.76 6.84 2.39
C ILE A 591 -15.69 7.60 3.35
N TRP A 592 -15.32 7.76 4.62
CA TRP A 592 -16.10 8.55 5.57
C TRP A 592 -16.09 10.04 5.26
N ASP A 593 -14.97 10.60 4.77
CA ASP A 593 -14.91 12.00 4.32
C ASP A 593 -15.91 12.23 3.18
N LEU A 594 -15.99 11.26 2.27
CA LEU A 594 -16.89 11.30 1.13
C LEU A 594 -18.37 11.24 1.57
N VAL A 595 -18.70 10.33 2.48
CA VAL A 595 -20.05 10.18 3.08
C VAL A 595 -20.47 11.49 3.74
N MET A 596 -19.66 12.00 4.66
CA MET A 596 -19.97 13.23 5.41
C MET A 596 -20.03 14.46 4.48
N GLY A 597 -19.12 14.55 3.51
CA GLY A 597 -19.09 15.62 2.52
C GLY A 597 -20.32 15.69 1.60
N HIS A 598 -21.08 14.60 1.49
CA HIS A 598 -22.32 14.52 0.71
C HIS A 598 -23.59 14.55 1.59
N GLY A 599 -23.48 15.04 2.83
CA GLY A 599 -24.62 15.18 3.74
C GLY A 599 -25.19 13.85 4.22
N LYS A 600 -24.41 12.77 4.16
CA LYS A 600 -24.76 11.44 4.66
C LYS A 600 -24.16 11.24 6.05
N THR A 601 -24.82 10.41 6.85
CA THR A 601 -24.42 10.12 8.23
C THR A 601 -23.47 8.93 8.29
N PHE A 602 -22.43 9.04 9.11
CA PHE A 602 -21.37 8.05 9.29
C PHE A 602 -21.17 7.68 10.76
N ARG A 603 -20.84 6.41 11.03
CA ARG A 603 -20.51 5.91 12.38
C ARG A 603 -19.40 4.84 12.29
N SER A 604 -18.32 4.99 13.08
CA SER A 604 -17.26 3.97 13.18
C SER A 604 -17.30 3.23 14.52
N TYR A 605 -17.09 1.92 14.47
CA TYR A 605 -16.97 0.99 15.59
C TYR A 605 -15.60 0.29 15.53
N GLY A 606 -14.53 1.05 15.80
CA GLY A 606 -13.18 0.50 15.95
C GLY A 606 -12.23 0.77 14.79
N GLU A 607 -12.73 1.12 13.61
CA GLU A 607 -11.87 1.48 12.47
C GLU A 607 -11.21 2.84 12.68
N PHE A 608 -9.88 2.91 12.54
CA PHE A 608 -9.04 4.07 12.89
C PHE A 608 -9.32 4.60 14.32
N ALA A 609 -9.44 3.67 15.29
CA ALA A 609 -9.72 3.99 16.68
C ALA A 609 -8.68 3.39 17.64
N ILE A 610 -8.03 4.26 18.42
CA ILE A 610 -7.00 3.87 19.38
C ILE A 610 -7.66 3.43 20.68
N THR A 611 -7.33 2.21 21.10
CA THR A 611 -7.90 1.56 22.29
C THR A 611 -7.33 2.12 23.60
N GLU A 612 -8.22 2.46 24.54
CA GLU A 612 -7.88 2.83 25.91
C GLU A 612 -8.40 1.77 26.89
N LYS A 613 -7.49 0.88 27.32
CA LYS A 613 -7.81 -0.25 28.24
C LYS A 613 -6.91 -0.25 29.48
N PHE A 614 -7.50 -0.12 30.66
CA PHE A 614 -6.75 -0.16 31.93
C PHE A 614 -7.60 -0.55 33.15
N TRP A 615 -6.93 -1.00 34.22
CA TRP A 615 -7.57 -1.20 35.52
C TRP A 615 -7.96 0.14 36.16
N MET A 616 -9.21 0.28 36.60
CA MET A 616 -9.66 1.43 37.38
C MET A 616 -8.93 1.55 38.72
N ASP A 617 -8.60 0.42 39.35
CA ASP A 617 -7.68 0.39 40.49
C ASP A 617 -6.24 0.33 39.99
N LYS A 618 -5.55 1.48 40.02
CA LYS A 618 -4.15 1.63 39.59
C LYS A 618 -3.15 0.80 40.40
N ARG A 619 -3.56 0.20 41.53
CA ARG A 619 -2.73 -0.71 42.33
C ARG A 619 -2.74 -2.15 41.78
N ARG A 620 -3.69 -2.48 40.90
CA ARG A 620 -3.65 -3.75 40.17
C ARG A 620 -2.44 -3.73 39.24
N GLY A 621 -1.73 -4.87 39.17
CA GLY A 621 -0.45 -5.02 38.51
C GLY A 621 -0.50 -4.87 36.98
N PRO A 622 -0.24 -5.92 36.19
CA PRO A 622 -0.14 -5.82 34.73
C PRO A 622 -1.46 -5.42 34.08
N LYS A 623 -1.42 -5.01 32.80
CA LYS A 623 -2.60 -4.62 31.99
C LYS A 623 -3.69 -5.72 32.03
N PRO A 624 -4.98 -5.37 31.91
CA PRO A 624 -6.08 -6.34 31.83
C PRO A 624 -5.87 -7.33 30.68
N THR A 625 -6.08 -8.61 30.95
CA THR A 625 -5.94 -9.72 29.97
C THR A 625 -7.26 -10.01 29.25
N TRP A 626 -7.21 -10.85 28.20
CA TRP A 626 -8.42 -11.38 27.55
C TRP A 626 -9.45 -11.94 28.53
N LEU A 627 -9.02 -12.81 29.45
CA LEU A 627 -9.95 -13.45 30.40
C LEU A 627 -10.56 -12.43 31.38
N ASP A 628 -9.82 -11.39 31.75
CA ASP A 628 -10.34 -10.32 32.59
C ASP A 628 -11.43 -9.53 31.86
N ALA A 629 -11.19 -9.17 30.59
CA ALA A 629 -12.15 -8.48 29.74
C ALA A 629 -13.39 -9.34 29.49
N TYR A 630 -13.22 -10.63 29.18
CA TYR A 630 -14.30 -11.58 28.98
C TYR A 630 -15.15 -11.77 30.24
N ARG A 631 -14.53 -11.91 31.42
CA ARG A 631 -15.27 -12.00 32.69
C ARG A 631 -16.06 -10.74 33.00
N GLN A 632 -15.51 -9.56 32.71
CA GLN A 632 -16.24 -8.31 32.87
C GLN A 632 -17.42 -8.24 31.89
N PHE A 633 -17.21 -8.63 30.63
CA PHE A 633 -18.27 -8.70 29.62
C PHE A 633 -19.41 -9.65 30.04
N MET A 634 -19.07 -10.79 30.63
CA MET A 634 -20.03 -11.76 31.17
C MET A 634 -20.68 -11.32 32.50
N GLY A 635 -20.36 -10.13 33.01
CA GLY A 635 -20.90 -9.59 34.26
C GLY A 635 -20.37 -10.28 35.52
N LEU A 636 -19.30 -11.06 35.41
CA LEU A 636 -18.70 -11.81 36.52
C LEU A 636 -17.74 -10.94 37.35
N THR A 637 -17.19 -9.89 36.74
CA THR A 637 -16.29 -8.93 37.38
C THR A 637 -16.62 -7.51 36.92
N ASN A 638 -16.05 -6.53 37.62
CA ASN A 638 -16.02 -5.13 37.21
C ASN A 638 -14.65 -4.57 37.62
N GLY A 639 -14.16 -3.52 36.96
CA GLY A 639 -12.88 -2.91 37.31
C GLY A 639 -12.01 -2.47 36.14
N ILE A 640 -12.43 -2.72 34.89
CA ILE A 640 -11.68 -2.38 33.69
C ILE A 640 -12.38 -1.23 32.98
N HIS A 641 -11.64 -0.16 32.71
CA HIS A 641 -12.07 0.87 31.77
C HIS A 641 -11.73 0.41 30.35
N ILE A 642 -12.71 0.48 29.45
CA ILE A 642 -12.58 0.14 28.04
C ILE A 642 -13.25 1.27 27.25
N SER A 643 -12.49 1.98 26.43
CA SER A 643 -12.97 3.02 25.53
C SER A 643 -12.03 3.20 24.34
N SER A 644 -12.37 4.09 23.42
CA SER A 644 -11.50 4.47 22.32
C SER A 644 -11.56 5.96 21.99
N ARG A 645 -10.52 6.43 21.30
CA ARG A 645 -10.41 7.77 20.72
C ARG A 645 -9.99 7.68 19.25
N PRO A 646 -10.26 8.69 18.41
CA PRO A 646 -9.95 8.59 16.98
C PRO A 646 -8.44 8.70 16.74
N ALA A 647 -7.93 7.94 15.77
CA ALA A 647 -6.55 8.06 15.27
C ALA A 647 -6.38 9.24 14.30
N ILE A 648 -7.46 9.65 13.62
CA ILE A 648 -7.50 10.81 12.74
C ILE A 648 -8.62 11.77 13.16
N GLU A 649 -8.32 13.07 13.18
CA GLU A 649 -9.23 14.07 13.74
C GLU A 649 -10.56 14.20 12.97
N SER A 650 -10.59 13.88 11.67
CA SER A 650 -11.81 13.86 10.87
C SER A 650 -12.86 12.86 11.37
N LEU A 651 -12.46 11.86 12.16
CA LEU A 651 -13.35 10.91 12.80
C LEU A 651 -13.89 11.36 14.17
N ARG A 652 -13.42 12.49 14.70
CA ARG A 652 -13.90 12.99 16.00
C ARG A 652 -15.40 13.26 15.96
N GLY A 653 -16.12 12.72 16.93
CA GLY A 653 -17.59 12.81 17.00
C GLY A 653 -18.32 11.75 16.18
N HIS A 654 -17.62 10.98 15.35
CA HIS A 654 -18.21 9.92 14.52
C HIS A 654 -17.85 8.51 15.00
N ILE A 655 -16.81 8.36 15.84
CA ILE A 655 -16.47 7.07 16.47
C ILE A 655 -17.35 6.74 17.69
N ALA A 656 -17.67 5.47 17.87
CA ALA A 656 -18.29 4.96 19.09
C ALA A 656 -17.23 4.75 20.19
N THR A 657 -17.18 5.67 21.15
CA THR A 657 -16.13 5.67 22.20
C THR A 657 -16.31 4.59 23.26
N ASN A 658 -17.45 3.89 23.27
CA ASN A 658 -17.75 2.76 24.17
C ASN A 658 -17.34 1.40 23.60
N THR A 659 -16.79 1.37 22.39
CA THR A 659 -16.10 0.21 21.80
C THR A 659 -14.64 0.55 21.52
N VAL A 660 -13.90 -0.39 20.95
CA VAL A 660 -12.46 -0.32 20.72
C VAL A 660 -12.09 -0.69 19.28
N GLY A 661 -10.93 -0.26 18.81
CA GLY A 661 -10.30 -0.77 17.59
C GLY A 661 -9.52 -2.04 17.88
N TRP A 662 -8.29 -2.11 17.36
CA TRP A 662 -7.36 -3.19 17.63
C TRP A 662 -7.07 -3.33 19.13
N ASP A 663 -7.35 -4.51 19.67
CA ASP A 663 -6.89 -5.02 20.97
C ASP A 663 -7.31 -6.48 21.08
N MET A 664 -6.37 -7.39 20.89
CA MET A 664 -6.60 -8.84 20.89
C MET A 664 -7.04 -9.39 22.26
N ASP A 665 -6.90 -8.64 23.36
CA ASP A 665 -7.43 -9.03 24.67
C ASP A 665 -8.89 -8.59 24.87
N ILE A 666 -9.54 -7.99 23.87
CA ILE A 666 -10.97 -7.67 23.96
C ILE A 666 -11.72 -8.63 23.02
N PRO A 667 -12.71 -9.40 23.51
CA PRO A 667 -13.50 -10.30 22.65
C PRO A 667 -14.25 -9.53 21.56
N ASP A 668 -14.36 -10.10 20.36
CA ASP A 668 -15.19 -9.55 19.29
C ASP A 668 -16.68 -9.62 19.63
N VAL A 669 -17.12 -10.59 20.42
CA VAL A 669 -18.50 -10.58 20.96
C VAL A 669 -18.78 -9.37 21.85
N PHE A 670 -17.74 -8.78 22.49
CA PHE A 670 -17.90 -7.49 23.17
C PHE A 670 -18.12 -6.36 22.17
N ARG A 671 -17.33 -6.29 21.09
CA ARG A 671 -17.47 -5.29 20.01
C ARG A 671 -18.85 -5.38 19.36
N ALA A 672 -19.29 -6.59 19.00
CA ALA A 672 -20.63 -6.88 18.50
C ALA A 672 -21.71 -6.39 19.47
N ALA A 673 -21.56 -6.67 20.77
CA ALA A 673 -22.53 -6.24 21.77
C ALA A 673 -22.61 -4.70 21.91
N GLN A 674 -21.52 -3.95 21.71
CA GLN A 674 -21.55 -2.48 21.69
C GLN A 674 -22.37 -1.97 20.50
N PHE A 675 -22.10 -2.50 19.31
CA PHE A 675 -22.86 -2.17 18.10
C PHE A 675 -24.34 -2.51 18.27
N ILE A 676 -24.67 -3.73 18.71
CA ILE A 676 -26.06 -4.20 18.88
C ILE A 676 -26.82 -3.34 19.90
N ARG A 677 -26.14 -2.84 20.94
CA ARG A 677 -26.75 -1.89 21.89
C ARG A 677 -27.15 -0.59 21.22
N GLU A 678 -26.26 0.01 20.42
CA GLU A 678 -26.56 1.26 19.71
C GLU A 678 -27.58 1.02 18.57
N LEU A 679 -27.56 -0.15 17.93
CA LEU A 679 -28.59 -0.54 16.95
C LEU A 679 -30.00 -0.50 17.55
N LYS A 680 -30.19 -0.98 18.79
CA LYS A 680 -31.49 -0.89 19.48
C LYS A 680 -31.91 0.57 19.72
N GLU A 681 -30.96 1.46 19.97
CA GLU A 681 -31.22 2.89 20.11
C GLU A 681 -31.59 3.51 18.76
N PHE A 682 -30.90 3.15 17.69
CA PHE A 682 -31.26 3.53 16.32
C PHE A 682 -32.68 3.07 15.97
N GLU A 683 -33.08 1.86 16.33
CA GLU A 683 -34.44 1.38 16.11
C GLU A 683 -35.50 2.20 16.87
N ARG A 684 -35.16 2.63 18.09
CA ARG A 684 -36.01 3.46 18.95
C ARG A 684 -36.23 4.84 18.35
N ILE A 685 -35.18 5.49 17.83
CA ILE A 685 -35.27 6.82 17.22
C ILE A 685 -35.71 6.77 15.74
N GLY A 686 -35.60 5.61 15.09
CA GLY A 686 -35.96 5.41 13.68
C GLY A 686 -34.90 5.89 12.70
N GLU A 687 -33.66 6.09 13.14
CA GLU A 687 -32.55 6.61 12.34
C GLU A 687 -31.32 5.70 12.49
N PHE A 688 -30.79 5.20 11.37
CA PHE A 688 -29.57 4.39 11.28
C PHE A 688 -28.58 5.13 10.34
N PRO A 689 -27.25 5.11 10.57
CA PRO A 689 -26.34 5.85 9.71
C PRO A 689 -26.34 5.29 8.28
N HIS A 690 -26.03 6.14 7.31
CA HIS A 690 -25.94 5.69 5.92
C HIS A 690 -24.75 4.75 5.71
N LEU A 691 -23.63 4.99 6.41
CA LEU A 691 -22.51 4.06 6.49
C LEU A 691 -22.13 3.82 7.96
N ALA A 692 -22.09 2.56 8.37
CA ALA A 692 -21.47 2.12 9.62
C ALA A 692 -20.26 1.25 9.31
N MET A 693 -19.11 1.51 9.93
CA MET A 693 -17.90 0.68 9.80
C MET A 693 -17.60 -0.04 11.11
N ILE A 694 -17.23 -1.32 11.06
CA ILE A 694 -16.99 -2.15 12.24
C ILE A 694 -15.67 -2.91 12.05
N CYS A 695 -14.76 -2.83 13.03
CA CYS A 695 -13.53 -3.62 13.06
C CYS A 695 -13.74 -4.85 13.96
N LEU A 696 -13.39 -6.05 13.46
CA LEU A 696 -13.41 -7.33 14.19
C LEU A 696 -12.05 -8.03 14.01
N PRO A 697 -11.03 -7.70 14.83
CA PRO A 697 -9.65 -8.12 14.58
C PRO A 697 -9.27 -9.50 15.16
N ASN A 698 -10.14 -10.14 15.95
CA ASN A 698 -9.70 -11.30 16.75
C ASN A 698 -9.40 -12.55 15.92
N ASP A 699 -9.78 -12.58 14.63
CA ASP A 699 -9.32 -13.62 13.74
C ASP A 699 -7.84 -13.52 13.37
N HIS A 700 -7.09 -12.49 13.79
CA HIS A 700 -5.62 -12.46 13.72
C HIS A 700 -4.96 -13.55 14.59
N THR A 701 -5.59 -13.87 15.72
CA THR A 701 -5.16 -14.80 16.79
C THR A 701 -3.89 -14.41 17.53
N SER A 702 -3.64 -15.04 18.68
CA SER A 702 -2.38 -14.89 19.41
C SER A 702 -1.47 -16.13 19.29
N GLY A 703 -1.54 -16.87 18.18
CA GLY A 703 -0.87 -18.16 18.05
C GLY A 703 -1.20 -19.09 19.22
N THR A 704 -0.17 -19.63 19.88
CA THR A 704 -0.33 -20.52 21.06
C THR A 704 0.18 -19.89 22.36
N LYS A 705 0.10 -18.55 22.47
CA LYS A 705 0.54 -17.78 23.65
C LYS A 705 -0.25 -18.21 24.89
N ALA A 706 0.46 -18.63 25.93
CA ALA A 706 -0.17 -19.17 27.14
C ALA A 706 -1.07 -18.13 27.84
N ASN A 707 -2.22 -18.59 28.35
CA ASN A 707 -3.27 -17.77 28.97
C ASN A 707 -4.01 -16.79 28.02
N SER A 708 -3.72 -16.82 26.72
CA SER A 708 -4.58 -16.25 25.69
C SER A 708 -5.49 -17.35 25.11
N PRO A 709 -6.65 -17.00 24.51
CA PRO A 709 -7.48 -17.96 23.80
C PRO A 709 -6.70 -18.78 22.77
N THR A 710 -7.09 -20.04 22.57
CA THR A 710 -6.54 -20.85 21.48
C THR A 710 -6.88 -20.21 20.12
N PRO A 711 -6.14 -20.53 19.03
CA PRO A 711 -6.51 -20.05 17.70
C PRO A 711 -7.95 -20.37 17.31
N ALA A 712 -8.44 -21.55 17.68
CA ALA A 712 -9.82 -21.97 17.44
C ALA A 712 -10.83 -21.13 18.24
N ALA A 713 -10.52 -20.78 19.50
CA ALA A 713 -11.38 -19.94 20.32
C ALA A 713 -11.44 -18.48 19.82
N TYR A 714 -10.32 -17.92 19.36
CA TYR A 714 -10.28 -16.60 18.71
C TYR A 714 -11.12 -16.56 17.44
N MET A 715 -10.96 -17.56 16.55
CA MET A 715 -11.78 -17.66 15.34
C MET A 715 -13.26 -17.87 15.65
N ALA A 716 -13.59 -18.64 16.70
CA ALA A 716 -14.97 -18.84 17.12
C ALA A 716 -15.61 -17.58 17.73
N ASP A 717 -14.83 -16.75 18.44
CA ASP A 717 -15.25 -15.45 18.97
C ASP A 717 -15.57 -14.48 17.81
N ASN A 718 -14.66 -14.36 16.85
CA ASN A 718 -14.85 -13.56 15.65
C ASN A 718 -16.04 -14.03 14.78
N ASP A 719 -16.16 -15.35 14.56
CA ASP A 719 -17.29 -15.97 13.85
C ASP A 719 -18.63 -15.69 14.52
N LEU A 720 -18.71 -15.86 15.83
CA LEU A 720 -19.93 -15.60 16.58
C LEU A 720 -20.29 -14.12 16.58
N ALA A 721 -19.31 -13.23 16.75
CA ALA A 721 -19.51 -11.79 16.70
C ALA A 721 -20.10 -11.34 15.35
N LEU A 722 -19.52 -11.83 14.24
CA LEU A 722 -20.06 -11.58 12.90
C LEU A 722 -21.50 -12.09 12.77
N GLY A 723 -21.76 -13.34 13.19
CA GLY A 723 -23.10 -13.93 13.17
C GLY A 723 -24.13 -13.12 13.95
N GLN A 724 -23.77 -12.65 15.16
CA GLN A 724 -24.61 -11.83 16.03
C GLN A 724 -24.93 -10.46 15.42
N ILE A 725 -23.95 -9.81 14.79
CA ILE A 725 -24.16 -8.52 14.10
C ILE A 725 -25.15 -8.70 12.95
N VAL A 726 -24.94 -9.72 12.11
CA VAL A 726 -25.82 -10.01 10.96
C VAL A 726 -27.23 -10.39 11.42
N GLU A 727 -27.36 -11.24 12.44
CA GLU A 727 -28.65 -11.61 13.03
C GLU A 727 -29.38 -10.35 13.53
N ALA A 728 -28.72 -9.53 14.36
CA ALA A 728 -29.32 -8.33 14.92
C ALA A 728 -29.80 -7.34 13.85
N ILE A 729 -29.01 -7.11 12.80
CA ILE A 729 -29.42 -6.26 11.68
C ILE A 729 -30.60 -6.88 10.93
N SER A 730 -30.56 -8.18 10.65
CA SER A 730 -31.59 -8.86 9.86
C SER A 730 -32.96 -8.98 10.57
N HIS A 731 -32.95 -8.93 11.91
CA HIS A 731 -34.14 -8.86 12.73
C HIS A 731 -34.58 -7.41 13.02
N SER A 732 -33.74 -6.42 12.73
CA SER A 732 -34.07 -5.01 12.97
C SER A 732 -35.07 -4.47 11.95
N ARG A 733 -35.71 -3.36 12.31
CA ARG A 733 -36.60 -2.64 11.37
C ARG A 733 -35.89 -2.10 10.12
N PHE A 734 -34.56 -2.02 10.13
CA PHE A 734 -33.74 -1.51 9.04
C PHE A 734 -33.39 -2.57 8.00
N TRP A 735 -33.59 -3.87 8.28
CA TRP A 735 -33.15 -4.98 7.43
C TRP A 735 -33.50 -4.81 5.94
N LYS A 736 -34.71 -4.32 5.66
CA LYS A 736 -35.22 -4.14 4.29
C LYS A 736 -34.39 -3.17 3.44
N GLU A 737 -33.64 -2.28 4.08
CA GLU A 737 -32.90 -1.18 3.45
C GLU A 737 -31.40 -1.21 3.80
N THR A 738 -30.89 -2.34 4.33
CA THR A 738 -29.48 -2.49 4.74
C THR A 738 -28.75 -3.53 3.89
N CYS A 739 -27.53 -3.20 3.47
CA CYS A 739 -26.56 -4.13 2.89
C CYS A 739 -25.31 -4.22 3.78
N ILE A 740 -24.81 -5.42 4.00
CA ILE A 740 -23.60 -5.67 4.79
C ILE A 740 -22.51 -6.19 3.86
N PHE A 741 -21.31 -5.61 3.95
CA PHE A 741 -20.09 -6.11 3.33
C PHE A 741 -19.10 -6.51 4.41
N VAL A 742 -18.41 -7.62 4.20
CA VAL A 742 -17.37 -8.13 5.11
C VAL A 742 -16.16 -8.53 4.29
N ILE A 743 -14.96 -8.10 4.69
CA ILE A 743 -13.71 -8.50 4.05
C ILE A 743 -12.54 -8.39 5.04
N GLU A 744 -11.51 -9.21 4.84
CA GLU A 744 -10.22 -9.03 5.50
C GLU A 744 -9.50 -7.79 4.93
N ASP A 745 -8.76 -7.05 5.74
CA ASP A 745 -7.90 -5.98 5.26
C ASP A 745 -6.71 -6.54 4.47
N ASP A 746 -6.15 -7.69 4.88
CA ASP A 746 -5.13 -8.41 4.13
C ASP A 746 -5.13 -9.95 4.36
N PRO A 747 -4.36 -10.74 3.57
CA PRO A 747 -4.32 -12.21 3.68
C PRO A 747 -3.13 -12.77 4.52
N GLN A 748 -2.28 -11.90 5.08
CA GLN A 748 -1.14 -12.14 5.98
C GLN A 748 -0.27 -13.34 5.63
N ASN A 749 0.51 -13.22 4.55
CA ASN A 749 1.46 -14.24 4.08
C ASN A 749 0.88 -15.68 4.08
N GLY A 750 -0.45 -15.80 4.00
CA GLY A 750 -1.20 -17.02 4.19
C GLY A 750 -1.06 -17.93 2.98
N TRP A 751 -1.60 -19.14 3.11
CA TRP A 751 -1.59 -20.13 2.03
C TRP A 751 -2.93 -20.17 1.32
N ASP A 752 -2.88 -20.28 0.00
CA ASP A 752 -4.05 -20.42 -0.86
C ASP A 752 -3.62 -21.19 -2.13
N HIS A 753 -4.50 -21.92 -2.78
CA HIS A 753 -4.15 -22.68 -3.99
C HIS A 753 -4.40 -21.91 -5.29
N VAL A 754 -5.04 -20.75 -5.25
CA VAL A 754 -5.35 -19.91 -6.42
C VAL A 754 -4.46 -18.67 -6.45
N SER A 755 -4.32 -17.98 -5.32
CA SER A 755 -3.51 -16.77 -5.22
C SER A 755 -3.25 -16.39 -3.78
N GLY A 756 -2.04 -15.91 -3.48
CA GLY A 756 -1.71 -15.38 -2.16
C GLY A 756 -2.50 -14.12 -1.77
N TYR A 757 -3.21 -13.49 -2.71
CA TYR A 757 -4.09 -12.36 -2.44
C TYR A 757 -5.53 -12.76 -2.13
N ARG A 758 -5.91 -14.03 -2.33
CA ARG A 758 -7.32 -14.44 -2.26
C ARG A 758 -7.77 -14.51 -0.81
N THR A 759 -8.94 -13.96 -0.52
CA THR A 759 -9.48 -13.83 0.84
C THR A 759 -10.95 -14.23 0.92
N VAL A 760 -11.48 -14.32 2.13
CA VAL A 760 -12.91 -14.46 2.39
C VAL A 760 -13.62 -13.11 2.27
N CYS A 761 -14.85 -13.13 1.76
CA CYS A 761 -15.68 -11.94 1.67
C CYS A 761 -17.16 -12.34 1.68
N PHE A 762 -18.00 -11.50 2.30
CA PHE A 762 -19.43 -11.74 2.38
C PHE A 762 -20.23 -10.51 1.96
N VAL A 763 -21.34 -10.75 1.27
CA VAL A 763 -22.36 -9.74 0.92
C VAL A 763 -23.67 -10.21 1.48
N ILE A 764 -24.31 -9.44 2.38
CA ILE A 764 -25.52 -9.87 3.08
C ILE A 764 -26.59 -8.80 3.01
N SER A 765 -27.76 -9.14 2.45
CA SER A 765 -28.92 -8.26 2.36
C SER A 765 -30.17 -9.07 1.96
N PRO A 766 -31.39 -8.50 2.04
CA PRO A 766 -32.56 -9.12 1.44
C PRO A 766 -32.44 -9.34 -0.06
N TYR A 767 -31.66 -8.49 -0.76
CA TYR A 767 -31.49 -8.57 -2.20
C TYR A 767 -30.27 -9.37 -2.62
N THR A 768 -29.48 -9.92 -1.69
CA THR A 768 -28.37 -10.79 -2.04
C THR A 768 -28.93 -12.11 -2.59
N LYS A 769 -28.36 -12.62 -3.68
CA LYS A 769 -28.71 -13.95 -4.19
C LYS A 769 -28.52 -14.99 -3.09
N ARG A 770 -29.46 -15.93 -3.01
CA ARG A 770 -29.41 -17.03 -2.04
C ARG A 770 -28.81 -18.27 -2.69
N ARG A 771 -27.96 -18.98 -1.96
CA ARG A 771 -27.39 -20.29 -2.35
C ARG A 771 -26.73 -20.27 -3.73
N ALA A 772 -25.95 -19.23 -4.00
CA ALA A 772 -25.31 -19.01 -5.29
C ALA A 772 -23.79 -18.88 -5.16
N VAL A 773 -23.05 -19.38 -6.14
CA VAL A 773 -21.60 -19.19 -6.25
C VAL A 773 -21.33 -18.09 -7.25
N VAL A 774 -20.54 -17.09 -6.86
CA VAL A 774 -20.16 -15.95 -7.72
C VAL A 774 -18.65 -15.92 -7.88
N SER A 775 -18.19 -16.29 -9.08
CA SER A 775 -16.77 -16.30 -9.46
C SER A 775 -16.31 -15.04 -10.18
N THR A 776 -17.06 -13.95 -10.00
CA THR A 776 -16.65 -12.63 -10.47
C THR A 776 -15.52 -12.12 -9.57
N GLN A 777 -14.46 -11.60 -10.19
CA GLN A 777 -13.27 -11.06 -9.55
C GLN A 777 -13.63 -9.77 -8.83
N TYR A 778 -13.64 -9.83 -7.51
CA TYR A 778 -13.82 -8.69 -6.63
C TYR A 778 -12.60 -8.45 -5.76
N ASN A 779 -12.55 -7.26 -5.17
CA ASN A 779 -11.49 -6.79 -4.28
C ASN A 779 -11.99 -5.62 -3.43
N HIS A 780 -11.12 -5.04 -2.60
CA HIS A 780 -11.44 -3.84 -1.79
C HIS A 780 -12.09 -2.71 -2.62
N THR A 781 -11.51 -2.36 -3.78
CA THR A 781 -12.07 -1.30 -4.64
C THR A 781 -13.44 -1.65 -5.24
N SER A 782 -13.75 -2.94 -5.41
CA SER A 782 -15.07 -3.41 -5.87
C SER A 782 -16.14 -3.22 -4.79
N ILE A 783 -15.77 -3.44 -3.52
CA ILE A 783 -16.64 -3.16 -2.37
C ILE A 783 -16.89 -1.66 -2.28
N LEU A 784 -15.83 -0.84 -2.22
CA LEU A 784 -15.94 0.62 -2.16
C LEU A 784 -16.78 1.18 -3.29
N ARG A 785 -16.53 0.74 -4.53
CA ARG A 785 -17.33 1.16 -5.68
C ARG A 785 -18.81 0.80 -5.56
N THR A 786 -19.11 -0.33 -4.93
CA THR A 786 -20.49 -0.76 -4.68
C THR A 786 -21.14 0.08 -3.59
N ILE A 787 -20.42 0.39 -2.50
CA ILE A 787 -20.89 1.28 -1.42
C ILE A 787 -21.20 2.67 -1.97
N GLU A 788 -20.30 3.23 -2.79
CA GLU A 788 -20.49 4.52 -3.47
C GLU A 788 -21.78 4.55 -4.29
N LEU A 789 -21.98 3.53 -5.14
CA LEU A 789 -23.18 3.46 -5.98
C LEU A 789 -24.45 3.34 -5.14
N ILE A 790 -24.44 2.53 -4.08
CA ILE A 790 -25.57 2.38 -3.15
C ILE A 790 -25.92 3.71 -2.48
N LEU A 791 -24.92 4.45 -2.00
CA LEU A 791 -25.11 5.69 -1.26
C LEU A 791 -25.23 6.93 -2.15
N GLY A 792 -25.08 6.77 -3.47
CA GLY A 792 -25.12 7.86 -4.44
C GLY A 792 -23.89 8.78 -4.39
N LEU A 793 -22.74 8.23 -3.99
CA LEU A 793 -21.47 8.95 -3.88
C LEU A 793 -20.65 8.81 -5.16
N PRO A 794 -19.90 9.84 -5.58
CA PRO A 794 -18.93 9.72 -6.67
C PRO A 794 -17.72 8.88 -6.22
N PRO A 795 -16.97 8.27 -7.14
CA PRO A 795 -15.73 7.57 -6.80
C PRO A 795 -14.67 8.51 -6.21
N MET A 796 -13.85 8.01 -5.27
CA MET A 796 -12.78 8.80 -4.66
C MET A 796 -11.60 8.99 -5.62
N ASN A 797 -11.25 7.95 -6.39
CA ASN A 797 -10.04 7.95 -7.23
C ASN A 797 -10.23 7.16 -8.55
N GLN A 798 -9.16 6.86 -9.29
CA GLN A 798 -9.26 6.12 -10.56
C GLN A 798 -9.52 4.62 -10.36
N LEU A 799 -9.12 4.04 -9.24
CA LEU A 799 -9.16 2.60 -9.01
C LEU A 799 -10.57 2.14 -8.64
N ASP A 800 -11.24 2.79 -7.69
CA ASP A 800 -12.65 2.56 -7.39
C ASP A 800 -13.56 2.90 -8.59
N ALA A 801 -13.30 4.02 -9.30
CA ALA A 801 -14.04 4.39 -10.50
C ALA A 801 -13.97 3.35 -11.64
N THR A 802 -12.89 2.56 -11.70
CA THR A 802 -12.69 1.51 -12.72
C THR A 802 -12.83 0.10 -12.16
N ALA A 803 -13.18 -0.05 -10.87
CA ALA A 803 -13.43 -1.32 -10.23
C ALA A 803 -14.69 -1.99 -10.79
N THR A 804 -14.80 -3.30 -10.60
CA THR A 804 -16.00 -4.06 -10.98
C THR A 804 -17.03 -3.97 -9.85
N PRO A 805 -18.18 -3.29 -10.03
CA PRO A 805 -19.21 -3.27 -8.99
C PRO A 805 -19.79 -4.66 -8.77
N MET A 806 -20.23 -4.96 -7.55
CA MET A 806 -20.66 -6.30 -7.13
C MET A 806 -22.06 -6.70 -7.62
N PHE A 807 -22.43 -6.31 -8.85
CA PHE A 807 -23.76 -6.56 -9.44
C PHE A 807 -24.16 -8.04 -9.41
N ASP A 808 -23.22 -8.96 -9.65
CA ASP A 808 -23.54 -10.39 -9.73
C ASP A 808 -23.97 -10.99 -8.38
N CYS A 809 -23.76 -10.28 -7.27
CA CYS A 809 -24.15 -10.71 -5.92
C CYS A 809 -25.64 -10.49 -5.63
N PHE A 810 -26.34 -9.66 -6.42
CA PHE A 810 -27.69 -9.21 -6.10
C PHE A 810 -28.76 -9.76 -7.06
N ALA A 811 -29.96 -9.97 -6.52
CA ALA A 811 -31.19 -10.30 -7.24
C ALA A 811 -32.15 -9.09 -7.24
N GLU A 812 -33.07 -9.04 -8.21
CA GLU A 812 -34.06 -7.94 -8.27
C GLU A 812 -35.19 -8.11 -7.25
N THR A 813 -35.50 -9.35 -6.86
CA THR A 813 -36.55 -9.66 -5.87
C THR A 813 -35.94 -9.90 -4.50
N PRO A 814 -36.40 -9.22 -3.44
CA PRO A 814 -35.86 -9.42 -2.10
C PRO A 814 -36.39 -10.70 -1.46
N ASP A 815 -35.53 -11.37 -0.70
CA ASP A 815 -35.84 -12.38 0.30
C ASP A 815 -35.58 -11.82 1.70
N PHE A 816 -36.66 -11.39 2.36
CA PHE A 816 -36.61 -10.80 3.69
C PHE A 816 -36.39 -11.82 4.82
N THR A 817 -36.14 -13.10 4.52
CA THR A 817 -35.82 -14.10 5.54
C THR A 817 -34.61 -13.64 6.35
N PRO A 818 -34.77 -13.45 7.68
CA PRO A 818 -33.66 -13.01 8.53
C PRO A 818 -32.62 -14.12 8.66
N TYR A 819 -31.42 -13.73 9.04
CA TYR A 819 -30.36 -14.66 9.40
C TYR A 819 -30.45 -14.98 10.89
N THR A 820 -30.19 -16.23 11.26
CA THR A 820 -30.10 -16.66 12.65
C THR A 820 -28.66 -17.08 12.93
N ALA A 821 -28.03 -16.47 13.93
CA ALA A 821 -26.67 -16.78 14.30
C ALA A 821 -26.56 -18.23 14.78
N ARG A 822 -25.46 -18.89 14.43
CA ARG A 822 -25.12 -20.21 14.96
C ARG A 822 -24.30 -20.04 16.24
N PRO A 823 -24.53 -20.88 17.26
CA PRO A 823 -23.71 -20.86 18.46
C PRO A 823 -22.27 -21.27 18.12
N ASN A 824 -21.31 -20.76 18.88
CA ASN A 824 -19.94 -21.21 18.83
C ASN A 824 -19.83 -22.68 19.32
N ASN A 825 -19.12 -23.52 18.57
CA ASN A 825 -18.85 -24.90 18.99
C ASN A 825 -17.57 -25.04 19.83
N ILE A 826 -16.72 -24.01 19.81
CA ILE A 826 -15.48 -23.92 20.59
C ILE A 826 -15.74 -22.93 21.74
N PRO A 827 -15.49 -23.30 23.01
CA PRO A 827 -15.59 -22.37 24.12
C PRO A 827 -14.67 -21.16 23.90
N LEU A 828 -15.21 -19.95 24.03
CA LEU A 828 -14.43 -18.72 23.78
C LEU A 828 -13.31 -18.52 24.80
N ASP A 829 -13.51 -19.03 26.02
CA ASP A 829 -12.54 -19.02 27.12
C ASP A 829 -11.66 -20.28 27.16
N GLU A 830 -11.58 -21.04 26.06
CA GLU A 830 -10.59 -22.09 25.92
C GLU A 830 -9.20 -21.46 25.73
N LEU A 831 -8.39 -21.46 26.79
CA LEU A 831 -7.07 -20.83 26.81
C LEU A 831 -5.94 -21.81 26.50
N ASN A 832 -4.90 -21.33 25.82
CA ASN A 832 -3.66 -22.07 25.63
C ASN A 832 -3.00 -22.39 26.98
N PRO A 833 -2.57 -23.64 27.21
CA PRO A 833 -1.88 -24.02 28.43
C PRO A 833 -0.46 -23.42 28.49
N PRO A 834 0.13 -23.29 29.69
CA PRO A 834 1.54 -22.98 29.84
C PRO A 834 2.42 -24.00 29.09
N PRO A 835 3.54 -23.61 28.45
CA PRO A 835 4.34 -24.53 27.63
C PRO A 835 4.81 -25.80 28.37
N LYS A 836 5.03 -25.71 29.68
CA LYS A 836 5.41 -26.86 30.54
C LYS A 836 4.35 -27.97 30.59
N ARG A 837 3.09 -27.66 30.26
CA ARG A 837 1.98 -28.62 30.20
C ARG A 837 1.71 -29.14 28.79
N VAL A 838 2.45 -28.66 27.78
CA VAL A 838 2.34 -29.16 26.40
C VAL A 838 3.24 -30.39 26.26
N GLU A 839 2.66 -31.56 25.98
CA GLU A 839 3.38 -32.83 25.93
C GLU A 839 4.24 -32.99 24.67
N ASN A 840 3.69 -32.64 23.50
CA ASN A 840 4.41 -32.71 22.23
C ASN A 840 5.53 -31.67 22.15
N ALA A 841 6.73 -32.09 21.74
CA ALA A 841 7.92 -31.23 21.73
C ALA A 841 7.82 -30.06 20.73
N LEU A 842 7.26 -30.28 19.53
CA LEU A 842 7.10 -29.25 18.52
C LEU A 842 6.10 -28.19 18.97
N GLN A 843 4.92 -28.62 19.43
CA GLN A 843 3.90 -27.72 19.97
C GLN A 843 4.41 -26.96 21.21
N ARG A 844 5.24 -27.59 22.05
CA ARG A 844 5.90 -26.90 23.17
C ARG A 844 6.85 -25.80 22.70
N ARG A 845 7.66 -26.06 21.66
CA ARG A 845 8.54 -25.05 21.04
C ARG A 845 7.72 -23.88 20.49
N TYR A 846 6.57 -24.16 19.87
CA TYR A 846 5.66 -23.15 19.36
C TYR A 846 4.93 -22.33 20.44
N ALA A 847 4.52 -22.97 21.53
CA ALA A 847 3.98 -22.27 22.69
C ALA A 847 5.03 -21.36 23.34
N GLN A 848 6.31 -21.78 23.38
CA GLN A 848 7.43 -20.94 23.84
C GLN A 848 7.71 -19.79 22.88
N ALA A 849 7.69 -20.03 21.57
CA ALA A 849 7.86 -18.99 20.57
C ALA A 849 6.77 -17.92 20.71
N SER A 850 5.51 -18.35 20.83
CA SER A 850 4.33 -17.46 20.95
C SER A 850 4.38 -16.52 22.18
N LEU A 851 5.13 -16.86 23.23
CA LEU A 851 5.34 -15.97 24.38
C LEU A 851 6.21 -14.74 24.06
N HIS A 852 6.99 -14.80 22.97
CA HIS A 852 7.95 -13.77 22.58
C HIS A 852 7.58 -13.07 21.26
N LEU A 853 6.50 -13.51 20.59
CA LEU A 853 6.00 -12.86 19.39
C LEU A 853 5.27 -11.56 19.77
N PRO A 854 5.46 -10.45 19.02
CA PRO A 854 4.81 -9.16 19.28
C PRO A 854 3.36 -9.14 18.78
N LEU A 855 2.56 -10.13 19.20
CA LEU A 855 1.18 -10.38 18.72
C LEU A 855 0.17 -9.31 19.20
N GLU A 856 0.57 -8.48 20.16
CA GLU A 856 -0.19 -7.30 20.56
C GLU A 856 -0.12 -6.15 19.56
N GLN A 857 0.88 -6.15 18.67
CA GLN A 857 1.04 -5.15 17.60
C GLN A 857 0.62 -5.77 16.26
N VAL A 858 -0.16 -5.02 15.50
CA VAL A 858 -0.67 -5.43 14.18
C VAL A 858 0.50 -5.84 13.27
N ASP A 859 0.47 -7.08 12.76
CA ASP A 859 1.39 -7.58 11.72
C ASP A 859 2.90 -7.44 11.95
N ARG A 860 3.34 -7.21 13.19
CA ARG A 860 4.78 -7.18 13.52
C ARG A 860 5.37 -8.55 13.83
N CYS A 861 4.55 -9.60 13.79
CA CYS A 861 4.95 -10.98 14.01
C CYS A 861 5.64 -11.57 12.77
N PRO A 862 6.70 -12.39 12.91
CA PRO A 862 7.19 -13.23 11.82
C PRO A 862 6.10 -14.16 11.28
N GLU A 863 5.51 -13.82 10.13
CA GLU A 863 4.27 -14.42 9.66
C GLU A 863 4.41 -15.92 9.33
N ASP A 864 5.51 -16.39 8.70
CA ASP A 864 5.68 -17.84 8.44
C ASP A 864 5.75 -18.65 9.74
N LEU A 865 6.37 -18.08 10.78
CA LEU A 865 6.40 -18.72 12.09
C LEU A 865 4.99 -18.80 12.69
N LEU A 866 4.21 -17.70 12.63
CA LEU A 866 2.82 -17.70 13.07
C LEU A 866 2.00 -18.72 12.28
N ASN A 867 2.10 -18.72 10.96
CA ASN A 867 1.42 -19.64 10.06
C ASN A 867 1.74 -21.12 10.37
N ARG A 868 2.99 -21.47 10.68
CA ARG A 868 3.36 -22.81 11.18
C ARG A 868 2.73 -23.13 12.53
N ILE A 869 2.73 -22.17 13.46
CA ILE A 869 2.11 -22.33 14.78
C ILE A 869 0.62 -22.64 14.60
N LEU A 870 -0.10 -21.87 13.77
CA LEU A 870 -1.52 -22.06 13.49
C LEU A 870 -1.79 -23.42 12.82
N TRP A 871 -1.01 -23.77 11.79
CA TRP A 871 -1.13 -25.05 11.10
C TRP A 871 -1.04 -26.23 12.06
N HIS A 872 0.02 -26.29 12.87
CA HIS A 872 0.26 -27.41 13.78
C HIS A 872 -0.62 -27.38 15.04
N ALA A 873 -1.18 -26.22 15.39
CA ALA A 873 -2.23 -26.13 16.39
C ALA A 873 -3.53 -26.78 15.89
N MET A 874 -3.90 -26.57 14.62
CA MET A 874 -5.18 -27.03 14.06
C MET A 874 -5.12 -28.44 13.44
N LYS A 875 -4.04 -28.79 12.74
CA LYS A 875 -3.87 -30.09 12.05
C LYS A 875 -3.08 -31.11 12.88
N GLY A 876 -2.44 -30.67 13.96
CA GLY A 876 -1.57 -31.49 14.79
C GLY A 876 -0.08 -31.45 14.38
N PRO A 877 0.80 -31.98 15.24
CA PRO A 877 2.25 -31.86 15.07
C PRO A 877 2.81 -32.68 13.89
N ASP A 878 2.13 -33.77 13.49
CA ASP A 878 2.58 -34.67 12.42
C ASP A 878 2.10 -34.25 11.03
N ALA A 879 1.23 -33.24 10.94
CA ALA A 879 0.67 -32.77 9.68
C ALA A 879 1.72 -32.00 8.85
N PRO A 880 2.01 -32.37 7.60
CA PRO A 880 3.00 -31.69 6.78
C PRO A 880 2.55 -30.26 6.47
N TYR A 881 3.33 -29.27 6.88
CA TYR A 881 3.08 -27.87 6.55
C TYR A 881 3.15 -27.66 5.02
N PRO A 882 2.23 -26.89 4.40
CA PRO A 882 2.22 -26.62 2.96
C PRO A 882 3.33 -25.64 2.57
N ALA A 883 4.59 -26.04 2.74
CA ALA A 883 5.76 -25.23 2.43
C ALA A 883 5.79 -24.79 0.96
N TRP A 884 5.15 -25.56 0.08
CA TRP A 884 4.93 -25.20 -1.31
C TRP A 884 4.03 -23.97 -1.48
N ALA A 885 3.15 -23.60 -0.56
CA ALA A 885 2.33 -22.41 -0.72
C ALA A 885 3.07 -21.14 -0.32
N VAL A 886 3.99 -21.23 0.67
CA VAL A 886 4.48 -20.05 1.41
C VAL A 886 6.00 -19.80 1.35
N ARG A 887 6.87 -20.80 1.15
CA ARG A 887 8.34 -20.56 1.23
C ARG A 887 8.88 -19.74 0.05
N LEU A 888 9.59 -18.64 0.34
CA LEU A 888 10.45 -17.92 -0.63
C LEU A 888 11.58 -18.83 -1.15
N VAL A 889 12.17 -18.53 -2.32
CA VAL A 889 13.31 -19.30 -2.86
C VAL A 889 14.57 -19.01 -2.04
N ASP A 890 15.21 -20.09 -1.56
CA ASP A 890 16.53 -20.18 -0.90
C ASP A 890 16.82 -19.21 0.27
N GLU A 891 16.16 -19.42 1.40
CA GLU A 891 16.90 -19.48 2.65
C GLU A 891 17.31 -20.94 2.83
N LYS A 892 18.61 -21.24 2.67
CA LYS A 892 19.13 -22.50 3.19
C LYS A 892 18.73 -22.55 4.66
N ASP A 893 18.01 -23.61 5.04
CA ASP A 893 17.72 -23.93 6.43
C ASP A 893 19.06 -23.90 7.19
N ASP A 894 19.30 -22.85 7.97
CA ASP A 894 20.20 -22.90 9.13
C ASP A 894 19.29 -23.25 10.33
N ASP A 895 18.83 -24.50 10.37
CA ASP A 895 18.42 -25.24 11.58
C ASP A 895 19.08 -26.62 11.51
#